data_AF-A0A838DQ21-F1
#
_entry.id   AF-A0A838DQ21-F1
#
_cell.length_a   1.000
_cell.length_b   1.000
_cell.length_c   1.000
_cell.angle_alpha   90.00
_cell.angle_beta   90.00
_cell.angle_gamma   90.00
#
_symmetry.space_group_name_H-M   'P 1'
#
loop_
_entity.id
_entity.type
_entity.pdbx_description
1 polymer ?
#
loop_
_entity_poly.entity_id
_entity_poly.type
_entity_poly.pdbx_seq_one_letter_code
_entity_poly.pdbx_strand_id
1 'polypeptide(L)'
;MTTSPQQRELRLFQREVFQCLLRGRNVILQAPTGSGKTDAALYPFIQNLERGGEALPSTCLYATPLRVLSNQFFTTYKDRIERLDRRQGTEFGREYAHLDRLPISIQTGEQPDDPHYESLLTFCTIDQVLAGFLGIPYSVDGRRANINVGAVVGSYLVFDEFHLYPLLGEGAGHESWLGARTTTITLLRLLKNMTRFVVMTATHSDALLERLKVLLDAEIVRVTDADLQQINRGRQRTWALSPVEMNAETILHQHDRCSLVICNTVQRAQECFLRLRERAQTRGIRVVLLHSRFADADRRQQARHLGNLLGPASWDEDTGAYLGENVIVVATQVVEVGLDISVQTLHSEIAPANSLIQRAGRCARFSMQQGRVIVYPLPESGDSDTPVSFLPYDANLCETTWQALADLDGQVVGFREEQQLINRVHTQKDMDLLDRYNHDYVAKQIFASLNQYNRGVATTLIRDVVQVQVIIHDTPEVIETEPWKWQSFGLHPDSLAGRWKALQERAAELHLDWVCKEAKAVPEGPTDEEADSRQKTRYRWEPWPATEETRQISRALRQALIVALPPELATYDRELGFLLLDERLPGIVSTGYQSAPRATGGAGEAEKKRRRASGSKVQSYEEHIAGLVKAYNRGIDRQIRYVCGRLEQELGLAPKSIDHAIRLALACHDLGKLDRVWQQWARTWQQALRASQNHPYTMPGPDFFFAKTDYDFQSQEQRALQRTIQPRRPWHACESVAIGMDLFAQSLGVVDEDSTQVLLLRAVCGAIARHHTSNAHEHRKAHLEQGTLQAIENALLCARGEKTWEYDLSLLTLTLPETDDLAPDNAQSYITRPAQGRDEE
;
A
#
# COMPACT_ATOMS: atom_id res chain seq x y z
N MET A 1 -6.84 40.79 -5.88
CA MET A 1 -6.17 40.93 -4.57
C MET A 1 -7.23 41.18 -3.51
N THR A 2 -7.71 40.12 -2.87
CA THR A 2 -8.53 40.17 -1.64
C THR A 2 -8.23 38.87 -0.91
N THR A 3 -7.37 38.98 0.11
CA THR A 3 -6.88 37.89 0.95
C THR A 3 -8.01 37.30 1.78
N SER A 4 -8.30 36.00 1.59
CA SER A 4 -9.25 35.29 2.44
C SER A 4 -8.70 35.12 3.86
N PRO A 5 -9.51 35.22 4.92
CA PRO A 5 -9.06 35.07 6.30
C PRO A 5 -8.60 33.63 6.57
N GLN A 6 -7.47 33.48 7.26
CA GLN A 6 -6.78 32.24 7.67
C GLN A 6 -5.91 31.54 6.61
N GLN A 7 -4.97 32.25 5.99
CA GLN A 7 -3.70 31.61 5.63
C GLN A 7 -2.88 31.46 6.91
N ARG A 8 -2.90 30.26 7.51
CA ARG A 8 -1.96 29.93 8.59
C ARG A 8 -0.57 30.15 8.02
N GLU A 9 0.18 31.09 8.60
CA GLU A 9 1.51 31.42 8.10
C GLU A 9 2.39 30.17 8.16
N LEU A 10 2.86 29.69 7.00
CA LEU A 10 3.72 28.51 6.94
C LEU A 10 5.00 28.76 7.73
N ARG A 11 5.41 27.76 8.50
CA ARG A 11 6.72 27.73 9.17
C ARG A 11 7.85 27.76 8.15
N LEU A 12 9.05 28.16 8.57
CA LEU A 12 10.17 28.37 7.64
C LEU A 12 10.53 27.09 6.90
N PHE A 13 10.67 25.97 7.62
CA PHE A 13 10.94 24.68 6.98
C PHE A 13 9.84 24.24 6.00
N GLN A 14 8.56 24.57 6.28
CA GLN A 14 7.44 24.22 5.38
C GLN A 14 7.52 25.02 4.07
N ARG A 15 7.93 26.29 4.15
CA ARG A 15 8.19 27.13 2.96
C ARG A 15 9.37 26.59 2.17
N GLU A 16 10.41 26.13 2.84
CA GLU A 16 11.61 25.57 2.21
C GLU A 16 11.30 24.28 1.43
N VAL A 17 10.55 23.34 2.03
CA VAL A 17 10.06 22.14 1.32
C VAL A 17 9.30 22.53 0.05
N PHE A 18 8.39 23.51 0.15
CA PHE A 18 7.64 24.01 -0.99
C PHE A 18 8.53 24.59 -2.09
N GLN A 19 9.52 25.40 -1.72
CA GLN A 19 10.45 26.00 -2.69
C GLN A 19 11.34 24.95 -3.37
N CYS A 20 11.84 23.95 -2.64
CA CYS A 20 12.64 22.88 -3.23
C CYS A 20 11.85 22.09 -4.28
N LEU A 21 10.61 21.69 -3.95
CA LEU A 21 9.75 20.96 -4.86
C LEU A 21 9.40 21.77 -6.12
N LEU A 22 9.10 23.07 -5.97
CA LEU A 22 8.86 23.96 -7.12
C LEU A 22 10.07 24.15 -8.02
N ARG A 23 11.29 24.02 -7.48
CA ARG A 23 12.55 24.03 -8.25
C ARG A 23 12.87 22.65 -8.85
N GLY A 24 11.97 21.68 -8.74
CA GLY A 24 12.17 20.32 -9.24
C GLY A 24 13.16 19.49 -8.43
N ARG A 25 13.41 19.83 -7.16
CA ARG A 25 14.30 19.06 -6.26
C ARG A 25 13.48 18.09 -5.42
N ASN A 26 14.03 16.90 -5.20
CA ASN A 26 13.49 15.96 -4.21
C ASN A 26 13.87 16.42 -2.79
N VAL A 27 13.12 16.00 -1.77
CA VAL A 27 13.34 16.49 -0.39
C VAL A 27 13.45 15.35 0.61
N ILE A 28 14.40 15.48 1.53
CA ILE A 28 14.48 14.72 2.77
C ILE A 28 14.18 15.70 3.91
N LEU A 29 13.03 15.55 4.55
CA LEU A 29 12.59 16.42 5.64
C LEU A 29 12.89 15.77 6.99
N GLN A 30 13.73 16.44 7.80
CA GLN A 30 13.98 16.08 9.19
C GLN A 30 13.25 17.07 10.11
N ALA A 31 12.25 16.59 10.84
CA ALA A 31 11.47 17.42 11.75
C ALA A 31 10.88 16.61 12.91
N PRO A 32 10.73 17.20 14.11
CA PRO A 32 10.17 16.50 15.26
C PRO A 32 8.71 16.12 15.03
N THR A 33 8.24 15.15 15.80
CA THR A 33 6.83 14.76 15.79
C THR A 33 5.92 15.93 16.19
N GLY A 34 4.75 16.04 15.56
CA GLY A 34 3.81 17.14 15.81
C GLY A 34 4.21 18.52 15.25
N SER A 35 5.33 18.63 14.53
CA SER A 35 5.79 19.89 13.91
C SER A 35 4.98 20.35 12.68
N GLY A 36 4.09 19.51 12.16
CA GLY A 36 3.36 19.76 10.91
C GLY A 36 4.06 19.26 9.65
N LYS A 37 4.79 18.14 9.74
CA LYS A 37 5.42 17.43 8.60
C LYS A 37 4.44 17.13 7.47
N THR A 38 3.26 16.60 7.81
CA THR A 38 2.21 16.28 6.84
C THR A 38 1.79 17.50 6.02
N ASP A 39 1.63 18.67 6.67
CA ASP A 39 1.35 19.93 5.98
C ASP A 39 2.53 20.37 5.10
N ALA A 40 3.77 20.18 5.54
CA ALA A 40 4.96 20.50 4.75
C ALA A 40 5.01 19.70 3.43
N ALA A 41 4.65 18.42 3.47
CA ALA A 41 4.67 17.53 2.31
C ALA A 41 3.47 17.69 1.38
N LEU A 42 2.26 17.92 1.91
CA LEU A 42 1.03 17.97 1.10
C LEU A 42 0.62 19.38 0.67
N TYR A 43 1.05 20.43 1.36
CA TYR A 43 0.78 21.81 0.92
C TYR A 43 1.29 22.09 -0.52
N PRO A 44 2.52 21.69 -0.91
CA PRO A 44 3.01 21.82 -2.29
C PRO A 44 2.09 21.17 -3.33
N PHE A 45 1.55 19.99 -3.02
CA PHE A 45 0.66 19.26 -3.90
C PHE A 45 -0.68 20.01 -4.08
N ILE A 46 -1.30 20.47 -3.00
CA ILE A 46 -2.54 21.27 -3.07
C ILE A 46 -2.31 22.57 -3.85
N GLN A 47 -1.18 23.25 -3.63
CA GLN A 47 -0.81 24.45 -4.37
C GLN A 47 -0.54 24.17 -5.86
N ASN A 48 0.03 23.00 -6.19
CA ASN A 48 0.23 22.59 -7.58
C ASN A 48 -1.11 22.42 -8.30
N LEU A 49 -2.10 21.78 -7.65
CA LEU A 49 -3.46 21.66 -8.18
C LEU A 49 -4.11 23.04 -8.39
N GLU A 50 -3.93 23.96 -7.43
CA GLU A 50 -4.42 25.34 -7.52
C GLU A 50 -3.82 26.14 -8.68
N ARG A 51 -2.61 25.79 -9.14
CA ARG A 51 -1.84 26.49 -10.19
C ARG A 51 -1.91 25.79 -11.55
N GLY A 52 -2.77 24.79 -11.71
CA GLY A 52 -2.99 24.09 -12.99
C GLY A 52 -2.31 22.73 -13.13
N GLY A 53 -1.38 22.38 -12.22
CA GLY A 53 -0.85 21.02 -12.09
C GLY A 53 0.43 20.69 -12.89
N GLU A 54 1.32 21.66 -13.11
CA GLU A 54 2.51 21.47 -13.96
C GLU A 54 3.83 21.21 -13.19
N ALA A 55 3.92 21.63 -11.93
CA ALA A 55 5.17 21.54 -11.15
C ALA A 55 5.36 20.19 -10.44
N LEU A 56 4.25 19.50 -10.14
CA LEU A 56 4.20 18.18 -9.54
C LEU A 56 3.21 17.30 -10.31
N PRO A 57 3.31 15.96 -10.17
CA PRO A 57 2.24 15.07 -10.56
C PRO A 57 0.86 15.51 -10.02
N SER A 58 -0.20 15.19 -10.78
CA SER A 58 -1.58 15.49 -10.38
C SER A 58 -2.16 14.51 -9.36
N THR A 59 -1.50 13.37 -9.16
CA THR A 59 -1.85 12.37 -8.16
C THR A 59 -0.76 12.29 -7.09
N CYS A 60 -1.14 11.94 -5.87
CA CYS A 60 -0.24 11.84 -4.71
C CYS A 60 -0.49 10.54 -3.94
N LEU A 61 0.59 9.81 -3.67
CA LEU A 61 0.59 8.67 -2.76
C LEU A 61 1.30 9.05 -1.46
N TYR A 62 0.54 9.08 -0.36
CA TYR A 62 1.07 9.33 0.98
C TYR A 62 1.22 8.01 1.72
N ALA A 63 2.45 7.51 1.80
CA ALA A 63 2.82 6.24 2.40
C ALA A 63 3.15 6.38 3.89
N THR A 64 2.45 5.63 4.74
CA THR A 64 2.73 5.51 6.19
C THR A 64 3.30 4.12 6.54
N PRO A 65 4.11 3.99 7.61
CA PRO A 65 4.67 2.69 8.01
C PRO A 65 3.62 1.73 8.61
N LEU A 66 2.57 2.30 9.23
CA LEU A 66 1.57 1.59 10.01
C LEU A 66 0.15 1.92 9.53
N ARG A 67 -0.78 1.00 9.86
CA ARG A 67 -2.18 0.98 9.40
C ARG A 67 -3.07 2.09 9.99
N VAL A 68 -2.67 2.72 11.10
CA VAL A 68 -3.59 3.48 11.99
C VAL A 68 -3.73 4.98 11.62
N LEU A 69 -2.77 5.57 10.90
CA LEU A 69 -2.72 7.03 10.63
C LEU A 69 -3.69 7.55 9.56
N SER A 70 -4.18 6.69 8.68
CA SER A 70 -4.83 7.12 7.43
C SER A 70 -6.13 7.91 7.65
N ASN A 71 -6.92 7.56 8.68
CA ASN A 71 -8.26 8.12 8.85
C ASN A 71 -8.27 9.60 9.28
N GLN A 72 -7.37 10.03 10.18
CA GLN A 72 -7.32 11.42 10.64
C GLN A 72 -6.87 12.37 9.52
N PHE A 73 -5.85 11.96 8.76
CA PHE A 73 -5.39 12.73 7.61
C PHE A 73 -6.44 12.76 6.51
N PHE A 74 -7.11 11.64 6.25
CA PHE A 74 -8.19 11.56 5.28
C PHE A 74 -9.28 12.60 5.55
N THR A 75 -9.83 12.68 6.76
CA THR A 75 -10.87 13.69 7.08
C THR A 75 -10.37 15.12 6.88
N THR A 76 -9.15 15.41 7.37
CA THR A 76 -8.57 16.76 7.28
C THR A 76 -8.36 17.21 5.83
N TYR A 77 -7.84 16.32 4.99
CA TYR A 77 -7.51 16.64 3.59
C TYR A 77 -8.71 16.54 2.66
N LYS A 78 -9.70 15.71 2.99
CA LYS A 78 -11.00 15.70 2.31
C LYS A 78 -11.64 17.08 2.39
N ASP A 79 -11.74 17.65 3.57
CA ASP A 79 -12.30 19.00 3.75
C ASP A 79 -11.50 20.08 3.00
N ARG A 80 -10.18 19.94 2.92
CA ARG A 80 -9.31 20.88 2.16
C ARG A 80 -9.56 20.78 0.66
N ILE A 81 -9.63 19.58 0.10
CA ILE A 81 -9.91 19.36 -1.33
C ILE A 81 -11.33 19.83 -1.67
N GLU A 82 -12.33 19.55 -0.84
CA GLU A 82 -13.70 20.04 -1.07
C GLU A 82 -13.81 21.57 -1.02
N ARG A 83 -13.05 22.23 -0.13
CA ARG A 83 -12.96 23.70 -0.10
C ARG A 83 -12.26 24.25 -1.33
N LEU A 84 -11.19 23.60 -1.80
CA LEU A 84 -10.51 23.96 -3.03
C LEU A 84 -11.48 23.88 -4.21
N ASP A 85 -12.23 22.78 -4.30
CA ASP A 85 -13.17 22.52 -5.38
C ASP A 85 -14.26 23.60 -5.48
N ARG A 86 -14.82 24.00 -4.34
CA ARG A 86 -15.79 25.09 -4.25
C ARG A 86 -15.21 26.46 -4.62
N ARG A 87 -13.94 26.73 -4.28
CA ARG A 87 -13.30 28.03 -4.51
C ARG A 87 -12.89 28.24 -5.96
N GLN A 88 -12.39 27.21 -6.62
CA GLN A 88 -11.86 27.31 -7.98
C GLN A 88 -12.82 26.79 -9.05
N GLY A 89 -13.93 26.14 -8.67
CA GLY A 89 -14.84 25.53 -9.64
C GLY A 89 -14.18 24.40 -10.44
N THR A 90 -13.17 23.74 -9.86
CA THR A 90 -12.36 22.68 -10.49
C THR A 90 -13.13 21.39 -10.76
N GLU A 91 -14.39 21.31 -10.31
CA GLU A 91 -15.31 20.19 -10.46
C GLU A 91 -14.70 18.80 -10.16
N PHE A 92 -13.65 18.70 -9.34
CA PHE A 92 -12.96 17.44 -9.03
C PHE A 92 -13.95 16.41 -8.47
N GLY A 93 -14.84 16.81 -7.57
CA GLY A 93 -15.87 15.91 -7.06
C GLY A 93 -16.77 15.36 -8.16
N ARG A 94 -17.11 16.17 -9.16
CA ARG A 94 -17.95 15.79 -10.29
C ARG A 94 -17.18 14.95 -11.31
N GLU A 95 -15.95 15.33 -11.66
CA GLU A 95 -15.05 14.60 -12.55
C GLU A 95 -14.82 13.18 -12.05
N TYR A 96 -14.47 13.04 -10.77
CA TYR A 96 -14.24 11.74 -10.15
C TYR A 96 -15.54 10.96 -9.98
N ALA A 97 -16.67 11.60 -9.67
CA ALA A 97 -17.97 10.94 -9.64
C ALA A 97 -18.39 10.38 -11.01
N HIS A 98 -18.05 11.04 -12.12
CA HIS A 98 -18.27 10.50 -13.46
C HIS A 98 -17.46 9.23 -13.76
N LEU A 99 -16.40 8.99 -13.00
CA LEU A 99 -15.57 7.79 -13.06
C LEU A 99 -15.96 6.75 -12.00
N ASP A 100 -17.01 6.99 -11.21
CA ASP A 100 -17.38 6.25 -10.00
C ASP A 100 -16.23 6.18 -8.98
N ARG A 101 -15.50 7.29 -8.81
CA ARG A 101 -14.34 7.42 -7.92
C ARG A 101 -14.53 8.56 -6.94
N LEU A 102 -13.72 8.57 -5.89
CA LEU A 102 -13.57 9.70 -4.97
C LEU A 102 -12.24 10.42 -5.26
N PRO A 103 -12.16 11.74 -5.11
CA PRO A 103 -10.92 12.49 -5.31
C PRO A 103 -9.88 12.16 -4.23
N ILE A 104 -10.30 11.68 -3.07
CA ILE A 104 -9.43 11.27 -1.96
C ILE A 104 -9.87 9.89 -1.47
N SER A 105 -8.91 9.01 -1.18
CA SER A 105 -9.20 7.66 -0.71
C SER A 105 -8.10 7.11 0.21
N ILE A 106 -8.36 5.92 0.75
CA ILE A 106 -7.44 5.15 1.59
C ILE A 106 -7.18 3.81 0.91
N GLN A 107 -5.91 3.40 0.83
CA GLN A 107 -5.50 2.10 0.32
C GLN A 107 -4.58 1.40 1.32
N THR A 108 -5.18 0.63 2.22
CA THR A 108 -4.49 -0.18 3.24
C THR A 108 -5.02 -1.60 3.23
N GLY A 109 -4.36 -2.53 3.94
CA GLY A 109 -4.88 -3.89 4.09
C GLY A 109 -6.25 -3.98 4.77
N GLU A 110 -6.63 -3.00 5.61
CA GLU A 110 -7.92 -2.97 6.31
C GLU A 110 -8.99 -2.18 5.52
N GLN A 111 -8.57 -1.17 4.76
CA GLN A 111 -9.42 -0.30 3.95
C GLN A 111 -8.85 -0.23 2.52
N PRO A 112 -9.17 -1.19 1.65
CA PRO A 112 -8.72 -1.20 0.27
C PRO A 112 -9.68 -0.40 -0.64
N ASP A 113 -9.93 0.86 -0.31
CA ASP A 113 -10.95 1.69 -0.98
C ASP A 113 -10.44 2.31 -2.30
N ASP A 114 -9.14 2.19 -2.62
CA ASP A 114 -8.53 2.62 -3.88
C ASP A 114 -7.48 1.62 -4.39
N PRO A 115 -7.93 0.43 -4.84
CA PRO A 115 -7.03 -0.68 -5.15
C PRO A 115 -6.09 -0.42 -6.33
N HIS A 116 -6.43 0.54 -7.21
CA HIS A 116 -5.68 0.90 -8.41
C HIS A 116 -4.97 2.26 -8.33
N TYR A 117 -5.01 2.95 -7.18
CA TYR A 117 -4.43 4.29 -6.98
C TYR A 117 -4.96 5.34 -7.95
N GLU A 118 -6.28 5.38 -8.13
CA GLU A 118 -6.94 6.23 -9.13
C GLU A 118 -7.44 7.56 -8.56
N SER A 119 -7.37 7.78 -7.25
CA SER A 119 -7.72 9.05 -6.59
C SER A 119 -6.64 10.14 -6.76
N LEU A 120 -7.01 11.42 -6.60
CA LEU A 120 -6.02 12.53 -6.59
C LEU A 120 -5.04 12.38 -5.42
N LEU A 121 -5.54 11.98 -4.26
CA LEU A 121 -4.74 11.77 -3.06
C LEU A 121 -5.13 10.44 -2.41
N THR A 122 -4.17 9.55 -2.29
CA THR A 122 -4.38 8.23 -1.66
C THR A 122 -3.45 8.08 -0.45
N PHE A 123 -4.05 7.95 0.73
CA PHE A 123 -3.32 7.55 1.94
C PHE A 123 -3.16 6.05 1.95
N CYS A 124 -1.93 5.57 1.97
CA CYS A 124 -1.61 4.15 1.82
C CYS A 124 -0.54 3.71 2.80
N THR A 125 -0.46 2.40 3.07
CA THR A 125 0.69 1.83 3.79
C THR A 125 1.85 1.61 2.84
N ILE A 126 3.09 1.70 3.34
CA ILE A 126 4.29 1.40 2.54
C ILE A 126 4.22 0.03 1.85
N ASP A 127 3.69 -0.98 2.53
CA ASP A 127 3.50 -2.34 1.99
C ASP A 127 2.67 -2.32 0.70
N GLN A 128 1.63 -1.48 0.62
CA GLN A 128 0.76 -1.37 -0.55
C GLN A 128 1.47 -0.65 -1.70
N VAL A 129 2.22 0.42 -1.41
CA VAL A 129 2.98 1.16 -2.43
C VAL A 129 4.07 0.28 -3.03
N LEU A 130 4.86 -0.40 -2.20
CA LEU A 130 5.92 -1.30 -2.68
C LEU A 130 5.34 -2.49 -3.43
N ALA A 131 4.27 -3.12 -2.94
CA ALA A 131 3.61 -4.22 -3.66
C ALA A 131 3.07 -3.76 -5.03
N GLY A 132 2.48 -2.56 -5.08
CA GLY A 132 2.06 -1.94 -6.34
C GLY A 132 3.21 -1.69 -7.31
N PHE A 133 4.31 -1.11 -6.82
CA PHE A 133 5.50 -0.84 -7.63
C PHE A 133 6.21 -2.10 -8.10
N LEU A 134 6.21 -3.17 -7.31
CA LEU A 134 6.81 -4.46 -7.65
C LEU A 134 5.95 -5.29 -8.63
N GLY A 135 4.77 -4.80 -9.03
CA GLY A 135 3.86 -5.55 -9.89
C GLY A 135 3.19 -6.74 -9.18
N ILE A 136 3.09 -6.70 -7.85
CA ILE A 136 2.48 -7.76 -7.02
C ILE A 136 1.46 -7.17 -6.03
N PRO A 137 0.52 -6.31 -6.48
CA PRO A 137 -0.41 -5.65 -5.57
C PRO A 137 -1.26 -6.67 -4.80
N TYR A 138 -1.50 -6.39 -3.51
CA TYR A 138 -2.35 -7.23 -2.67
C TYR A 138 -3.84 -7.08 -2.98
N SER A 139 -4.23 -5.94 -3.56
CA SER A 139 -5.62 -5.52 -3.76
C SER A 139 -6.16 -5.74 -5.16
N VAL A 140 -5.32 -6.17 -6.11
CA VAL A 140 -5.65 -6.29 -7.53
C VAL A 140 -5.17 -7.64 -8.04
N ASP A 141 -5.92 -8.24 -8.96
CA ASP A 141 -5.51 -9.46 -9.63
C ASP A 141 -4.21 -9.26 -10.44
N GLY A 142 -3.41 -10.32 -10.57
CA GLY A 142 -2.12 -10.27 -11.27
C GLY A 142 -2.23 -9.74 -12.70
N ARG A 143 -3.36 -10.01 -13.38
CA ARG A 143 -3.60 -9.55 -14.76
C ARG A 143 -3.62 -8.02 -14.92
N ARG A 144 -3.82 -7.27 -13.83
CA ARG A 144 -3.91 -5.79 -13.82
C ARG A 144 -2.83 -5.14 -12.97
N ALA A 145 -1.81 -5.90 -12.56
CA ALA A 145 -0.79 -5.43 -11.65
C ALA A 145 0.03 -4.25 -12.20
N ASN A 146 0.21 -4.18 -13.51
CA ASN A 146 0.90 -3.10 -14.22
C ASN A 146 0.24 -1.73 -14.03
N ILE A 147 -1.07 -1.66 -13.76
CA ILE A 147 -1.77 -0.40 -13.47
C ILE A 147 -1.16 0.25 -12.23
N ASN A 148 -0.94 -0.52 -11.17
CA ASN A 148 -0.38 0.01 -9.92
C ASN A 148 1.08 0.44 -10.09
N VAL A 149 1.85 -0.25 -10.93
CA VAL A 149 3.22 0.17 -11.28
C VAL A 149 3.20 1.56 -11.91
N GLY A 150 2.36 1.75 -12.94
CA GLY A 150 2.20 3.04 -13.60
C GLY A 150 1.69 4.14 -12.66
N ALA A 151 0.74 3.82 -11.79
CA ALA A 151 0.18 4.78 -10.84
C ALA A 151 1.20 5.23 -9.78
N VAL A 152 2.06 4.32 -9.28
CA VAL A 152 3.15 4.70 -8.36
C VAL A 152 4.17 5.59 -9.08
N VAL A 153 4.60 5.21 -10.27
CA VAL A 153 5.60 5.97 -11.05
C VAL A 153 5.07 7.37 -11.43
N GLY A 154 3.78 7.46 -11.76
CA GLY A 154 3.12 8.70 -12.18
C GLY A 154 2.70 9.62 -11.05
N SER A 155 2.89 9.26 -9.78
CA SER A 155 2.42 10.02 -8.63
C SER A 155 3.53 10.77 -7.90
N TYR A 156 3.16 11.87 -7.25
CA TYR A 156 3.98 12.52 -6.24
C TYR A 156 4.05 11.60 -5.01
N LEU A 157 5.26 11.27 -4.57
CA LEU A 157 5.45 10.26 -3.52
C LEU A 157 5.84 10.90 -2.19
N VAL A 158 5.06 10.63 -1.15
CA VAL A 158 5.38 11.07 0.22
C VAL A 158 5.59 9.84 1.09
N PHE A 159 6.79 9.69 1.65
CA PHE A 159 7.14 8.61 2.55
C PHE A 159 7.29 9.16 3.97
N ASP A 160 6.25 8.93 4.79
CA ASP A 160 6.22 9.38 6.18
C ASP A 160 6.86 8.35 7.11
N GLU A 161 7.43 8.86 8.21
CA GLU A 161 8.14 8.10 9.25
C GLU A 161 9.05 7.00 8.67
N PHE A 162 9.91 7.40 7.73
CA PHE A 162 10.77 6.50 6.95
C PHE A 162 11.64 5.57 7.82
N HIS A 163 11.99 5.98 9.04
CA HIS A 163 12.77 5.18 10.00
C HIS A 163 12.02 3.96 10.53
N LEU A 164 10.68 3.93 10.42
CA LEU A 164 9.86 2.79 10.83
C LEU A 164 9.66 1.76 9.71
N TYR A 165 10.29 1.98 8.54
CA TYR A 165 10.17 1.04 7.44
C TYR A 165 11.01 -0.19 7.79
N PRO A 166 10.39 -1.38 7.80
CA PRO A 166 10.99 -2.60 8.31
C PRO A 166 12.16 -3.06 7.44
N LEU A 167 13.16 -3.65 8.09
CA LEU A 167 14.15 -4.53 7.47
C LEU A 167 13.86 -5.99 7.83
N LEU A 168 14.32 -6.95 7.01
CA LEU A 168 14.14 -8.37 7.32
C LEU A 168 14.99 -8.76 8.52
N GLY A 169 14.40 -9.54 9.43
CA GLY A 169 15.07 -9.99 10.65
C GLY A 169 15.37 -8.88 11.67
N GLU A 170 14.86 -7.66 11.46
CA GLU A 170 14.94 -6.57 12.42
C GLU A 170 14.27 -6.99 13.75
N GLY A 171 15.06 -7.04 14.83
CA GLY A 171 14.61 -7.51 16.14
C GLY A 171 14.70 -9.02 16.40
N ALA A 172 15.16 -9.83 15.43
CA ALA A 172 15.25 -11.30 15.54
C ALA A 172 16.69 -11.83 15.67
N GLY A 173 17.68 -10.98 15.93
CA GLY A 173 19.10 -11.36 16.11
C GLY A 173 19.87 -11.67 14.81
N HIS A 174 19.20 -11.63 13.65
CA HIS A 174 19.82 -11.77 12.32
C HIS A 174 19.45 -10.59 11.43
N GLU A 175 20.29 -9.56 11.41
CA GLU A 175 19.98 -8.31 10.71
C GLU A 175 20.30 -8.38 9.22
N SER A 176 19.25 -8.42 8.40
CA SER A 176 19.36 -8.21 6.96
C SER A 176 19.36 -6.73 6.63
N TRP A 177 20.02 -6.38 5.53
CA TRP A 177 19.90 -5.06 4.90
C TRP A 177 18.74 -5.00 3.89
N LEU A 178 18.07 -6.12 3.60
CA LEU A 178 16.90 -6.18 2.72
C LEU A 178 15.62 -5.81 3.48
N GLY A 179 14.62 -5.30 2.78
CA GLY A 179 13.30 -4.97 3.32
C GLY A 179 12.77 -3.64 2.77
N ALA A 180 11.63 -3.17 3.29
CA ALA A 180 10.91 -2.02 2.76
C ALA A 180 11.78 -0.77 2.75
N ARG A 181 12.66 -0.58 3.74
CA ARG A 181 13.52 0.61 3.80
C ARG A 181 14.48 0.68 2.61
N THR A 182 15.25 -0.38 2.33
CA THR A 182 16.21 -0.40 1.22
C THR A 182 15.55 -0.57 -0.15
N THR A 183 14.39 -1.22 -0.22
CA THR A 183 13.55 -1.24 -1.43
C THR A 183 13.00 0.15 -1.74
N THR A 184 12.57 0.91 -0.73
CA THR A 184 12.15 2.31 -0.91
C THR A 184 13.31 3.17 -1.39
N ILE A 185 14.52 3.04 -0.82
CA ILE A 185 15.71 3.75 -1.31
C ILE A 185 15.95 3.42 -2.80
N THR A 186 15.85 2.14 -3.17
CA THR A 186 16.06 1.69 -4.55
C THR A 186 14.98 2.23 -5.49
N LEU A 187 13.70 2.17 -5.11
CA LEU A 187 12.59 2.78 -5.83
C LEU A 187 12.85 4.27 -6.06
N LEU A 188 13.20 5.01 -5.01
CA LEU A 188 13.47 6.44 -5.10
C LEU A 188 14.67 6.75 -5.99
N ARG A 189 15.73 5.93 -5.94
CA ARG A 189 16.88 6.05 -6.85
C ARG A 189 16.51 5.84 -8.31
N LEU A 190 15.61 4.89 -8.60
CA LEU A 190 15.12 4.64 -9.95
C LEU A 190 14.21 5.78 -10.45
N LEU A 191 13.45 6.42 -9.55
CA LEU A 191 12.43 7.40 -9.92
C LEU A 191 12.83 8.87 -9.71
N LYS A 192 14.01 9.17 -9.15
CA LYS A 192 14.43 10.54 -8.77
C LYS A 192 14.40 11.58 -9.87
N ASN A 193 14.48 11.14 -11.12
CA ASN A 193 14.37 12.00 -12.29
C ASN A 193 12.97 12.00 -12.92
N MET A 194 12.13 11.01 -12.61
CA MET A 194 10.82 10.82 -13.24
C MET A 194 9.69 11.48 -12.46
N THR A 195 9.70 11.35 -11.13
CA THR A 195 8.72 11.94 -10.23
C THR A 195 9.39 12.68 -9.08
N ARG A 196 8.61 13.48 -8.36
CA ARG A 196 9.07 14.15 -7.13
C ARG A 196 8.67 13.35 -5.92
N PHE A 197 9.50 13.43 -4.88
CA PHE A 197 9.20 12.80 -3.62
C PHE A 197 9.67 13.59 -2.42
N VAL A 198 9.03 13.32 -1.29
CA VAL A 198 9.44 13.77 0.05
C VAL A 198 9.59 12.56 0.95
N VAL A 199 10.78 12.40 1.52
CA VAL A 199 11.04 11.42 2.59
C VAL A 199 11.06 12.16 3.92
N MET A 200 10.20 11.79 4.87
CA MET A 200 10.09 12.45 6.17
C MET A 200 10.57 11.54 7.29
N THR A 201 11.35 12.10 8.21
CA THR A 201 11.81 11.38 9.40
C THR A 201 12.00 12.34 10.57
N ALA A 202 11.97 11.80 11.80
CA ALA A 202 12.30 12.53 13.02
C ALA A 202 13.62 12.06 13.65
N THR A 203 14.05 10.81 13.40
CA THR A 203 14.98 10.07 14.26
C THR A 203 16.06 9.29 13.50
N HIS A 204 16.44 9.74 12.29
CA HIS A 204 17.62 9.21 11.60
C HIS A 204 18.88 9.96 12.02
N SER A 205 20.04 9.28 11.99
CA SER A 205 21.33 9.93 12.20
C SER A 205 21.67 10.93 11.10
N ASP A 206 22.45 11.96 11.44
CA ASP A 206 22.88 12.96 10.47
C ASP A 206 23.72 12.35 9.33
N ALA A 207 24.57 11.38 9.66
CA ALA A 207 25.41 10.67 8.70
C ALA A 207 24.57 9.93 7.65
N LEU A 208 23.49 9.28 8.08
CA LEU A 208 22.56 8.61 7.17
C LEU A 208 21.88 9.60 6.23
N LEU A 209 21.40 10.73 6.76
CA LEU A 209 20.73 11.75 5.94
C LEU A 209 21.65 12.31 4.85
N GLU A 210 22.91 12.60 5.18
CA GLU A 210 23.89 13.09 4.20
C GLU A 210 24.19 12.05 3.11
N ARG A 211 24.28 10.77 3.46
CA ARG A 211 24.41 9.72 2.43
C ARG A 211 23.16 9.61 1.57
N LEU A 212 21.97 9.63 2.17
CA LEU A 212 20.70 9.58 1.42
C LEU A 212 20.55 10.78 0.48
N LYS A 213 20.98 11.98 0.90
CA LYS A 213 20.99 13.19 0.07
C LYS A 213 21.69 12.95 -1.27
N VAL A 214 22.88 12.37 -1.22
CA VAL A 214 23.70 12.07 -2.41
C VAL A 214 23.06 10.95 -3.23
N LEU A 215 22.64 9.86 -2.59
CA LEU A 215 22.04 8.70 -3.27
C LEU A 215 20.76 9.08 -4.04
N LEU A 216 19.93 9.91 -3.42
CA LEU A 216 18.60 10.25 -3.89
C LEU A 216 18.54 11.53 -4.75
N ASP A 217 19.66 12.26 -4.88
CA ASP A 217 19.70 13.63 -5.43
C ASP A 217 18.56 14.50 -4.85
N ALA A 218 18.63 14.68 -3.52
CA ALA A 218 17.62 15.39 -2.75
C ALA A 218 18.25 16.54 -1.96
N GLU A 219 17.42 17.49 -1.51
CA GLU A 219 17.81 18.49 -0.52
C GLU A 219 17.35 18.06 0.87
N ILE A 220 18.22 18.22 1.87
CA ILE A 220 17.84 18.01 3.27
C ILE A 220 17.25 19.32 3.78
N VAL A 221 15.99 19.28 4.20
CA VAL A 221 15.32 20.39 4.88
C VAL A 221 15.20 20.04 6.36
N ARG A 222 15.73 20.90 7.23
CA ARG A 222 15.71 20.73 8.69
C ARG A 222 14.91 21.84 9.34
N VAL A 223 14.35 21.54 10.51
CA VAL A 223 13.65 22.55 11.32
C VAL A 223 14.65 23.54 11.90
N THR A 224 14.39 24.84 11.72
CA THR A 224 15.25 25.91 12.24
C THR A 224 15.03 26.15 13.73
N ASP A 225 15.96 26.86 14.39
CA ASP A 225 15.78 27.23 15.81
C ASP A 225 14.54 28.11 16.04
N ALA A 226 14.25 29.01 15.10
CA ALA A 226 13.04 29.82 15.13
C ALA A 226 11.78 28.94 15.04
N ASP A 227 11.79 27.94 14.16
CA ASP A 227 10.70 26.97 14.09
C ASP A 227 10.59 26.14 15.38
N LEU A 228 11.71 25.70 15.98
CA LEU A 228 11.71 24.94 17.24
C LEU A 228 11.11 25.76 18.40
N GLN A 229 11.43 27.04 18.49
CA GLN A 229 10.81 27.94 19.48
C GLN A 229 9.29 28.03 19.28
N GLN A 230 8.86 28.21 18.02
CA GLN A 230 7.44 28.26 17.66
C GLN A 230 6.70 26.91 17.81
N ILE A 231 7.41 25.79 17.72
CA ILE A 231 6.89 24.43 17.90
C ILE A 231 6.78 24.10 19.38
N ASN A 232 7.80 24.46 20.19
CA ASN A 232 7.83 24.13 21.61
C ASN A 232 6.83 24.98 22.41
N ARG A 233 6.66 26.28 22.10
CA ARG A 233 5.67 27.15 22.77
C ARG A 233 5.62 26.95 24.29
N GLY A 234 6.77 26.97 24.94
CA GLY A 234 6.89 26.82 26.39
C GLY A 234 6.82 25.38 26.94
N ARG A 235 6.60 24.35 26.10
CA ARG A 235 6.59 22.95 26.56
C ARG A 235 7.99 22.45 26.90
N GLN A 236 8.12 21.60 27.93
CA GLN A 236 9.38 20.94 28.29
C GLN A 236 9.14 19.50 28.77
N ARG A 237 10.18 18.68 28.66
CA ARG A 237 10.19 17.28 29.09
C ARG A 237 11.44 17.00 29.89
N THR A 238 11.28 16.54 31.11
CA THR A 238 12.40 16.05 31.92
C THR A 238 12.49 14.54 31.79
N TRP A 239 13.67 14.03 31.44
CA TRP A 239 13.91 12.58 31.36
C TRP A 239 14.52 12.08 32.66
N ALA A 240 14.16 10.86 33.06
CA ALA A 240 14.69 10.22 34.25
C ALA A 240 14.85 8.71 34.04
N LEU A 241 15.90 8.14 34.59
CA LEU A 241 16.11 6.70 34.66
C LEU A 241 15.56 6.14 35.98
N SER A 242 14.81 5.04 35.89
CA SER A 242 14.40 4.30 37.08
C SER A 242 15.48 3.28 37.47
N PRO A 243 15.90 3.19 38.74
CA PRO A 243 16.82 2.17 39.21
C PRO A 243 16.15 0.79 39.36
N VAL A 244 14.81 0.73 39.30
CA VAL A 244 14.01 -0.48 39.46
C VAL A 244 13.10 -0.71 38.26
N GLU A 245 12.70 -1.95 38.07
CA GLU A 245 11.78 -2.36 37.00
C GLU A 245 10.40 -1.70 37.10
N MET A 246 9.73 -1.63 35.95
CA MET A 246 8.38 -1.08 35.86
C MET A 246 7.35 -2.04 36.46
N ASN A 247 6.61 -1.59 37.48
CA ASN A 247 5.52 -2.34 38.10
C ASN A 247 4.39 -1.40 38.53
N ALA A 248 3.27 -1.95 38.98
CA ALA A 248 2.10 -1.15 39.32
C ALA A 248 2.37 -0.19 40.50
N GLU A 249 3.19 -0.55 41.50
CA GLU A 249 3.56 0.34 42.60
C GLU A 249 4.40 1.53 42.13
N THR A 250 5.44 1.27 41.33
CA THR A 250 6.35 2.31 40.83
C THR A 250 5.63 3.26 39.88
N ILE A 251 4.72 2.74 39.04
CA ILE A 251 3.85 3.56 38.20
C ILE A 251 2.92 4.43 39.07
N LEU A 252 2.19 3.84 40.01
CA LEU A 252 1.23 4.58 40.86
C LEU A 252 1.90 5.62 41.75
N HIS A 253 3.15 5.41 42.17
CA HIS A 253 3.92 6.38 42.95
C HIS A 253 4.35 7.60 42.12
N GLN A 254 4.66 7.38 40.83
CA GLN A 254 5.14 8.44 39.92
C GLN A 254 4.00 9.04 39.08
N HIS A 255 2.80 8.47 39.18
CA HIS A 255 1.59 8.97 38.55
C HIS A 255 1.06 10.20 39.27
N ASP A 256 0.69 11.21 38.48
CA ASP A 256 -0.02 12.40 38.96
C ASP A 256 -1.50 12.29 38.57
N ARG A 257 -1.90 12.90 37.46
CA ARG A 257 -3.28 12.87 36.94
C ARG A 257 -3.42 12.17 35.61
N CYS A 258 -2.38 12.16 34.79
CA CYS A 258 -2.42 11.67 33.42
C CYS A 258 -1.12 10.98 33.05
N SER A 259 -1.15 9.64 32.98
CA SER A 259 0.01 8.83 32.63
C SER A 259 -0.20 7.95 31.41
N LEU A 260 0.86 7.78 30.62
CA LEU A 260 0.99 6.76 29.58
C LEU A 260 2.05 5.75 30.02
N VAL A 261 1.71 4.46 30.00
CA VAL A 261 2.60 3.33 30.33
C VAL A 261 2.81 2.52 29.07
N ILE A 262 4.05 2.37 28.62
CA ILE A 262 4.37 1.65 27.38
C ILE A 262 5.19 0.39 27.68
N CYS A 263 4.58 -0.75 27.38
CA CYS A 263 5.22 -2.06 27.42
C CYS A 263 5.63 -2.49 26.01
N ASN A 264 6.77 -3.19 25.90
CA ASN A 264 7.32 -3.65 24.63
C ASN A 264 6.52 -4.81 24.03
N THR A 265 5.75 -5.56 24.83
CA THR A 265 4.92 -6.67 24.36
C THR A 265 3.47 -6.57 24.82
N VAL A 266 2.56 -7.12 24.02
CA VAL A 266 1.12 -7.13 24.32
C VAL A 266 0.82 -7.86 25.64
N GLN A 267 1.52 -8.96 25.89
CA GLN A 267 1.36 -9.72 27.12
C GLN A 267 1.69 -8.87 28.35
N ARG A 268 2.84 -8.19 28.36
CA ARG A 268 3.24 -7.30 29.47
C ARG A 268 2.26 -6.16 29.66
N ALA A 269 1.74 -5.59 28.57
CA ALA A 269 0.70 -4.56 28.63
C ALA A 269 -0.58 -5.07 29.31
N GLN A 270 -1.04 -6.29 28.95
CA GLN A 270 -2.22 -6.92 29.56
C GLN A 270 -1.99 -7.21 31.06
N GLU A 271 -0.83 -7.77 31.43
CA GLU A 271 -0.47 -8.04 32.83
C GLU A 271 -0.37 -6.76 33.66
N CYS A 272 0.30 -5.73 33.12
CA CYS A 272 0.42 -4.42 33.75
C CYS A 272 -0.96 -3.77 33.95
N PHE A 273 -1.82 -3.81 32.93
CA PHE A 273 -3.19 -3.30 33.00
C PHE A 273 -4.00 -3.96 34.12
N LEU A 274 -3.97 -5.30 34.21
CA LEU A 274 -4.72 -6.02 35.24
C LEU A 274 -4.25 -5.65 36.66
N ARG A 275 -2.93 -5.63 36.89
CA ARG A 275 -2.34 -5.25 38.19
C ARG A 275 -2.62 -3.79 38.55
N LEU A 276 -2.56 -2.89 37.57
CA LEU A 276 -2.90 -1.49 37.78
C LEU A 276 -4.39 -1.34 38.09
N ARG A 277 -5.28 -1.98 37.33
CA ARG A 277 -6.73 -1.88 37.50
C ARG A 277 -7.15 -2.30 38.91
N GLU A 278 -6.63 -3.43 39.40
CA GLU A 278 -6.88 -3.93 40.76
C GLU A 278 -6.52 -2.88 41.83
N ARG A 279 -5.36 -2.25 41.70
CA ARG A 279 -4.83 -1.30 42.71
C ARG A 279 -5.38 0.12 42.55
N ALA A 280 -5.73 0.51 41.33
CA ALA A 280 -6.25 1.82 40.95
C ALA A 280 -7.71 2.01 41.36
N GLN A 281 -8.50 0.92 41.43
CA GLN A 281 -9.91 0.95 41.81
C GLN A 281 -10.16 1.67 43.15
N THR A 282 -9.28 1.46 44.12
CA THR A 282 -9.38 2.10 45.45
C THR A 282 -8.97 3.57 45.45
N ARG A 283 -8.39 4.07 44.35
CA ARG A 283 -7.82 5.44 44.24
C ARG A 283 -8.59 6.34 43.26
N GLY A 284 -9.69 5.85 42.68
CA GLY A 284 -10.47 6.61 41.68
C GLY A 284 -9.69 6.92 40.40
N ILE A 285 -8.69 6.09 40.06
CA ILE A 285 -7.88 6.22 38.85
C ILE A 285 -8.46 5.31 37.78
N ARG A 286 -8.77 5.87 36.60
CA ARG A 286 -9.20 5.09 35.44
C ARG A 286 -7.99 4.44 34.78
N VAL A 287 -8.08 3.15 34.46
CA VAL A 287 -7.04 2.44 33.70
C VAL A 287 -7.61 2.01 32.35
N VAL A 288 -6.87 2.26 31.27
CA VAL A 288 -7.27 1.92 29.88
C VAL A 288 -6.16 1.11 29.22
N LEU A 289 -6.48 0.08 28.44
CA LEU A 289 -5.51 -0.72 27.68
C LEU A 289 -5.60 -0.48 26.18
N LEU A 290 -4.46 -0.38 25.50
CA LEU A 290 -4.35 -0.20 24.05
C LEU A 290 -3.25 -1.05 23.42
N HIS A 291 -3.59 -1.83 22.39
CA HIS A 291 -2.63 -2.59 21.60
C HIS A 291 -3.22 -3.03 20.25
N SER A 292 -2.40 -3.63 19.38
CA SER A 292 -2.83 -4.05 18.04
C SER A 292 -3.84 -5.20 18.01
N ARG A 293 -4.01 -5.96 19.11
CA ARG A 293 -4.86 -7.16 19.19
C ARG A 293 -6.35 -6.91 19.50
N PHE A 294 -6.86 -5.69 19.26
CA PHE A 294 -8.29 -5.40 19.31
C PHE A 294 -8.96 -5.59 17.93
N ALA A 295 -10.23 -5.98 17.94
CA ALA A 295 -11.07 -6.04 16.73
C ALA A 295 -11.21 -4.64 16.11
N ASP A 296 -11.48 -4.56 14.81
CA ASP A 296 -11.39 -3.30 14.06
C ASP A 296 -12.40 -2.24 14.53
N ALA A 297 -13.59 -2.67 14.95
CA ALA A 297 -14.61 -1.78 15.52
C ALA A 297 -14.18 -1.20 16.87
N ASP A 298 -13.69 -2.06 17.78
CA ASP A 298 -13.28 -1.67 19.12
C ASP A 298 -12.01 -0.83 19.09
N ARG A 299 -11.03 -1.15 18.23
CA ARG A 299 -9.84 -0.32 18.01
C ARG A 299 -10.22 1.11 17.59
N ARG A 300 -11.19 1.25 16.68
CA ARG A 300 -11.70 2.57 16.25
C ARG A 300 -12.45 3.30 17.37
N GLN A 301 -13.19 2.57 18.21
CA GLN A 301 -13.86 3.16 19.37
C GLN A 301 -12.85 3.61 20.43
N GLN A 302 -11.87 2.78 20.76
CA GLN A 302 -10.81 3.07 21.71
C GLN A 302 -9.96 4.26 21.26
N ALA A 303 -9.57 4.33 19.99
CA ALA A 303 -8.82 5.47 19.46
C ALA A 303 -9.62 6.78 19.59
N ARG A 304 -10.93 6.78 19.27
CA ARG A 304 -11.80 7.94 19.48
C ARG A 304 -11.94 8.31 20.96
N HIS A 305 -12.15 7.31 21.80
CA HIS A 305 -12.26 7.51 23.25
C HIS A 305 -10.98 8.12 23.82
N LEU A 306 -9.81 7.63 23.42
CA LEU A 306 -8.53 8.16 23.82
C LEU A 306 -8.30 9.59 23.35
N GLY A 307 -8.70 9.91 22.12
CA GLY A 307 -8.68 11.28 21.61
C GLY A 307 -9.53 12.23 22.45
N ASN A 308 -10.67 11.76 22.98
CA ASN A 308 -11.50 12.55 23.89
C ASN A 308 -10.89 12.67 25.30
N LEU A 309 -10.13 11.68 25.76
CA LEU A 309 -9.50 11.70 27.07
C LEU A 309 -8.23 12.56 27.08
N LEU A 310 -7.37 12.41 26.07
CA LEU A 310 -6.00 12.90 26.07
C LEU A 310 -5.68 13.88 24.93
N GLY A 311 -6.62 14.12 24.03
CA GLY A 311 -6.46 15.03 22.90
C GLY A 311 -6.51 16.51 23.32
N PRO A 312 -6.30 17.45 22.37
CA PRO A 312 -6.13 18.87 22.67
C PRO A 312 -7.24 19.49 23.52
N ALA A 313 -8.49 19.05 23.36
CA ALA A 313 -9.64 19.57 24.11
C ALA A 313 -9.60 19.25 25.62
N SER A 314 -8.76 18.31 26.05
CA SER A 314 -8.58 17.96 27.47
C SER A 314 -7.51 18.78 28.18
N TRP A 315 -6.96 19.80 27.51
CA TRP A 315 -5.86 20.61 28.01
C TRP A 315 -6.19 22.10 27.88
N ASP A 316 -5.77 22.86 28.88
CA ASP A 316 -5.80 24.31 28.83
C ASP A 316 -4.63 24.81 27.96
N GLU A 317 -4.90 25.58 26.90
CA GLU A 317 -3.89 25.98 25.91
C GLU A 317 -2.86 26.99 26.48
N ASP A 318 -3.30 27.83 27.43
CA ASP A 318 -2.52 28.93 28.00
C ASP A 318 -1.62 28.48 29.15
N THR A 319 -2.11 27.56 29.98
CA THR A 319 -1.39 27.04 31.15
C THR A 319 -0.76 25.67 30.92
N GLY A 320 -1.22 24.92 29.92
CA GLY A 320 -0.82 23.53 29.68
C GLY A 320 -1.40 22.54 30.71
N ALA A 321 -2.34 22.97 31.56
CA ALA A 321 -2.92 22.11 32.60
C ALA A 321 -3.86 21.05 32.01
N TYR A 322 -3.81 19.84 32.57
CA TYR A 322 -4.73 18.75 32.21
C TYR A 322 -6.08 18.94 32.90
N LEU A 323 -7.16 18.97 32.12
CA LEU A 323 -8.52 19.23 32.59
C LEU A 323 -9.37 17.95 32.68
N GLY A 324 -8.85 16.82 32.20
CA GLY A 324 -9.55 15.55 32.14
C GLY A 324 -9.58 14.76 33.45
N GLU A 325 -10.17 13.58 33.39
CA GLU A 325 -10.25 12.65 34.53
C GLU A 325 -8.89 12.00 34.86
N ASN A 326 -8.73 11.54 36.11
CA ASN A 326 -7.51 10.88 36.55
C ASN A 326 -7.34 9.53 35.84
N VAL A 327 -6.31 9.40 34.99
CA VAL A 327 -6.20 8.30 34.02
C VAL A 327 -4.77 7.79 33.83
N ILE A 328 -4.66 6.46 33.75
CA ILE A 328 -3.46 5.72 33.32
C ILE A 328 -3.82 4.93 32.05
N VAL A 329 -3.10 5.18 30.97
CA VAL A 329 -3.23 4.42 29.73
C VAL A 329 -2.07 3.47 29.61
N VAL A 330 -2.34 2.16 29.61
CA VAL A 330 -1.36 1.12 29.33
C VAL A 330 -1.40 0.79 27.86
N ALA A 331 -0.26 0.82 27.19
CA ALA A 331 -0.18 0.64 25.75
C ALA A 331 1.05 -0.17 25.33
N THR A 332 1.03 -0.63 24.08
CA THR A 332 2.25 -1.03 23.35
C THR A 332 2.69 0.06 22.37
N GLN A 333 3.58 -0.26 21.44
CA GLN A 333 4.07 0.64 20.39
C GLN A 333 2.96 1.24 19.51
N VAL A 334 1.71 0.78 19.62
CA VAL A 334 0.57 1.32 18.87
C VAL A 334 0.34 2.82 19.08
N VAL A 335 0.86 3.40 20.16
CA VAL A 335 0.74 4.85 20.46
C VAL A 335 1.89 5.70 19.91
N GLU A 336 2.97 5.08 19.43
CA GLU A 336 4.16 5.78 18.88
C GLU A 336 3.80 6.59 17.63
N VAL A 337 2.74 6.21 16.92
CA VAL A 337 2.32 6.79 15.65
C VAL A 337 0.80 6.79 15.58
N GLY A 338 0.16 7.81 14.97
CA GLY A 338 -1.29 7.74 14.73
C GLY A 338 -2.20 8.54 15.65
N LEU A 339 -1.70 9.00 16.80
CA LEU A 339 -2.53 9.58 17.84
C LEU A 339 -2.04 10.96 18.26
N ASP A 340 -2.94 11.94 18.17
CA ASP A 340 -2.68 13.32 18.60
C ASP A 340 -3.10 13.51 20.08
N ILE A 341 -2.34 12.88 20.97
CA ILE A 341 -2.60 12.84 22.41
C ILE A 341 -1.40 13.37 23.20
N SER A 342 -1.65 13.88 24.41
CA SER A 342 -0.61 14.25 25.37
C SER A 342 -0.84 13.59 26.73
N VAL A 343 0.23 13.42 27.50
CA VAL A 343 0.21 13.03 28.92
C VAL A 343 1.23 13.85 29.72
N GLN A 344 1.04 13.91 31.05
CA GLN A 344 2.00 14.54 31.96
C GLN A 344 3.17 13.60 32.24
N THR A 345 2.90 12.31 32.49
CA THR A 345 3.95 11.33 32.81
C THR A 345 3.95 10.18 31.80
N LEU A 346 5.11 9.93 31.19
CA LEU A 346 5.36 8.74 30.39
C LEU A 346 6.20 7.76 31.20
N HIS A 347 5.70 6.54 31.37
CA HIS A 347 6.44 5.38 31.86
C HIS A 347 6.74 4.49 30.66
N SER A 348 8.01 4.25 30.37
CA SER A 348 8.40 3.42 29.24
C SER A 348 9.38 2.35 29.70
N GLU A 349 9.13 1.12 29.28
CA GLU A 349 10.21 0.13 29.22
C GLU A 349 11.33 0.63 28.29
N ILE A 350 12.57 0.28 28.58
CA ILE A 350 13.71 0.56 27.70
C ILE A 350 13.44 -0.01 26.30
N ALA A 351 13.77 0.81 25.31
CA ALA A 351 13.66 0.53 23.89
C ALA A 351 14.78 1.31 23.18
N PRO A 352 15.05 1.05 21.89
CA PRO A 352 16.01 1.84 21.13
C PRO A 352 15.65 3.33 21.14
N ALA A 353 16.66 4.20 21.08
CA ALA A 353 16.48 5.66 21.24
C ALA A 353 15.40 6.27 20.34
N ASN A 354 15.28 5.83 19.09
CA ASN A 354 14.25 6.28 18.16
C ASN A 354 12.83 5.96 18.65
N SER A 355 12.56 4.75 19.16
CA SER A 355 11.28 4.40 19.77
C SER A 355 11.03 5.21 21.04
N LEU A 356 12.02 5.38 21.93
CA LEU A 356 11.84 6.20 23.13
C LEU A 356 11.49 7.66 22.81
N ILE A 357 12.12 8.27 21.81
CA ILE A 357 11.82 9.63 21.36
C ILE A 357 10.39 9.72 20.81
N GLN A 358 9.94 8.73 20.04
CA GLN A 358 8.56 8.66 19.52
C GLN A 358 7.54 8.56 20.66
N ARG A 359 7.81 7.71 21.66
CA ARG A 359 7.02 7.57 22.88
C ARG A 359 6.98 8.90 23.66
N ALA A 360 8.14 9.53 23.88
CA ALA A 360 8.28 10.82 24.55
C ALA A 360 7.55 11.94 23.81
N GLY A 361 7.37 11.85 22.48
CA GLY A 361 6.53 12.74 21.68
C GLY A 361 5.03 12.69 21.99
N ARG A 362 4.60 11.86 22.94
CA ARG A 362 3.25 11.84 23.55
C ARG A 362 3.22 12.40 24.97
N CYS A 363 4.36 12.79 25.53
CA CYS A 363 4.48 13.46 26.83
C CYS A 363 4.75 14.95 26.58
N ALA A 364 4.03 15.85 27.26
CA ALA A 364 4.10 17.30 27.00
C ALA A 364 4.14 17.64 25.49
N ARG A 365 3.10 17.18 24.78
CA ARG A 365 2.96 17.34 23.33
C ARG A 365 2.44 18.73 22.95
N PHE A 366 1.49 19.28 23.69
CA PHE A 366 0.86 20.57 23.38
C PHE A 366 1.60 21.74 24.05
N SER A 367 1.21 22.97 23.71
CA SER A 367 1.86 24.19 24.21
C SER A 367 1.83 24.28 25.73
N MET A 368 2.85 24.93 26.30
CA MET A 368 2.97 25.24 27.73
C MET A 368 3.10 24.03 28.68
N GLN A 369 2.98 22.81 28.18
CA GLN A 369 2.98 21.60 29.00
C GLN A 369 4.35 21.25 29.58
N GLN A 370 4.34 20.80 30.82
CA GLN A 370 5.51 20.25 31.50
C GLN A 370 5.29 18.76 31.70
N GLY A 371 6.24 17.95 31.21
CA GLY A 371 6.11 16.50 31.19
C GLY A 371 7.32 15.80 31.76
N ARG A 372 7.12 14.56 32.24
CA ARG A 372 8.18 13.71 32.75
C ARG A 372 8.20 12.38 31.99
N VAL A 373 9.36 12.01 31.50
CA VAL A 373 9.63 10.72 30.84
C VAL A 373 10.47 9.87 31.79
N ILE A 374 9.96 8.72 32.18
CA ILE A 374 10.65 7.77 33.06
C ILE A 374 10.91 6.49 32.27
N VAL A 375 12.18 6.14 32.13
CA VAL A 375 12.60 4.93 31.43
C VAL A 375 12.99 3.86 32.44
N TYR A 376 12.45 2.67 32.28
CA TYR A 376 12.60 1.55 33.20
C TYR A 376 13.44 0.42 32.56
N PRO A 377 14.30 -0.26 33.34
CA PRO A 377 14.95 -1.47 32.88
C PRO A 377 13.91 -2.59 32.65
N LEU A 378 14.26 -3.55 31.80
CA LEU A 378 13.43 -4.75 31.62
C LEU A 378 13.67 -5.72 32.77
N PRO A 379 12.66 -6.53 33.14
CA PRO A 379 12.79 -7.54 34.16
C PRO A 379 13.81 -8.60 33.79
N GLU A 380 14.63 -8.96 34.78
CA GLU A 380 15.45 -10.16 34.73
C GLU A 380 14.52 -11.39 34.67
N SER A 381 14.84 -12.37 33.84
CA SER A 381 14.13 -13.65 33.92
C SER A 381 14.38 -14.24 35.30
N GLY A 382 13.34 -14.78 35.94
CA GLY A 382 13.44 -15.40 37.28
C GLY A 382 14.36 -16.63 37.36
N ASP A 383 15.03 -16.98 36.26
CA ASP A 383 16.08 -17.99 36.15
C ASP A 383 17.35 -17.29 35.68
N SER A 384 18.42 -17.35 36.48
CA SER A 384 19.67 -16.61 36.25
C SER A 384 20.39 -16.96 34.96
N ASP A 385 20.06 -18.10 34.34
CA ASP A 385 20.62 -18.55 33.05
C ASP A 385 19.85 -18.05 31.83
N THR A 386 18.69 -17.38 32.01
CA THR A 386 17.90 -16.87 30.88
C THR A 386 18.16 -15.38 30.65
N PRO A 387 18.73 -14.97 29.50
CA PRO A 387 19.00 -13.56 29.22
C PRO A 387 17.73 -12.72 29.15
N VAL A 388 17.85 -11.44 29.52
CA VAL A 388 16.78 -10.44 29.43
C VAL A 388 16.26 -10.36 27.99
N SER A 389 14.96 -10.50 27.81
CA SER A 389 14.34 -10.44 26.48
C SER A 389 14.03 -8.99 26.09
N PHE A 390 14.82 -8.44 25.17
CA PHE A 390 14.60 -7.11 24.58
C PHE A 390 13.58 -7.10 23.42
N LEU A 391 12.97 -8.25 23.11
CA LEU A 391 12.00 -8.37 22.01
C LEU A 391 10.85 -7.35 22.17
N PRO A 392 10.41 -6.72 21.06
CA PRO A 392 10.78 -7.00 19.67
C PRO A 392 12.03 -6.23 19.17
N TYR A 393 12.82 -5.64 20.06
CA TYR A 393 13.94 -4.78 19.69
C TYR A 393 15.29 -5.50 19.75
N ASP A 394 16.26 -4.91 19.06
CA ASP A 394 17.66 -5.30 19.14
C ASP A 394 18.25 -4.96 20.53
N ALA A 395 18.86 -5.96 21.18
CA ALA A 395 19.41 -5.83 22.52
C ALA A 395 20.55 -4.81 22.58
N ASN A 396 21.49 -4.84 21.62
CA ASN A 396 22.64 -3.94 21.59
C ASN A 396 22.19 -2.46 21.49
N LEU A 397 21.18 -2.17 20.67
CA LEU A 397 20.60 -0.83 20.59
C LEU A 397 19.95 -0.41 21.92
N CYS A 398 19.24 -1.31 22.61
CA CYS A 398 18.60 -1.00 23.88
C CYS A 398 19.65 -0.72 24.98
N GLU A 399 20.70 -1.53 25.05
CA GLU A 399 21.81 -1.36 26.00
C GLU A 399 22.58 -0.07 25.73
N THR A 400 22.93 0.18 24.47
CA THR A 400 23.61 1.44 24.06
C THR A 400 22.72 2.65 24.37
N THR A 401 21.40 2.52 24.17
CA THR A 401 20.44 3.57 24.55
C THR A 401 20.46 3.79 26.06
N TRP A 402 20.38 2.73 26.87
CA TRP A 402 20.41 2.83 28.33
C TRP A 402 21.67 3.55 28.84
N GLN A 403 22.83 3.20 28.30
CA GLN A 403 24.10 3.86 28.64
C GLN A 403 24.11 5.34 28.23
N ALA A 404 23.61 5.67 27.04
CA ALA A 404 23.56 7.04 26.55
C ALA A 404 22.56 7.91 27.33
N LEU A 405 21.51 7.32 27.91
CA LEU A 405 20.52 8.04 28.72
C LEU A 405 21.06 8.51 30.07
N ALA A 406 22.16 7.94 30.57
CA ALA A 406 22.76 8.35 31.83
C ALA A 406 23.15 9.85 31.82
N ASP A 407 23.57 10.38 30.66
CA ASP A 407 23.92 11.79 30.49
C ASP A 407 22.69 12.72 30.48
N LEU A 408 21.49 12.17 30.31
CA LEU A 408 20.22 12.90 30.22
C LEU A 408 19.35 12.72 31.49
N ASP A 409 19.83 11.96 32.48
CA ASP A 409 19.07 11.71 33.70
C ASP A 409 18.85 13.00 34.50
N GLY A 410 17.58 13.31 34.78
CA GLY A 410 17.14 14.54 35.43
C GLY A 410 17.18 15.79 34.55
N GLN A 411 17.57 15.69 33.27
CA GLN A 411 17.72 16.84 32.37
C GLN A 411 16.46 17.14 31.57
N VAL A 412 16.30 18.40 31.16
CA VAL A 412 15.31 18.79 30.16
C VAL A 412 15.84 18.40 28.78
N VAL A 413 15.08 17.56 28.07
CA VAL A 413 15.47 17.02 26.77
C VAL A 413 14.57 17.62 25.69
N GLY A 414 15.17 18.38 24.78
CA GLY A 414 14.53 18.92 23.59
C GLY A 414 15.00 18.23 22.32
N PHE A 415 14.58 18.74 21.16
CA PHE A 415 14.87 18.12 19.86
C PHE A 415 16.37 18.00 19.56
N ARG A 416 17.20 18.92 20.06
CA ARG A 416 18.66 18.87 19.86
C ARG A 416 19.27 17.71 20.63
N GLU A 417 18.88 17.55 21.89
CA GLU A 417 19.33 16.46 22.76
C GLU A 417 18.81 15.11 22.25
N GLU A 418 17.56 15.05 21.78
CA GLU A 418 16.98 13.89 21.09
C GLU A 418 17.83 13.49 19.86
N GLN A 419 18.23 14.45 19.02
CA GLN A 419 19.06 14.17 17.84
C GLN A 419 20.49 13.73 18.22
N GLN A 420 21.08 14.29 19.29
CA GLN A 420 22.37 13.83 19.79
C GLN A 420 22.31 12.39 20.30
N LEU A 421 21.23 12.03 21.01
CA LEU A 421 20.98 10.66 21.45
C LEU A 421 20.86 9.70 20.25
N ILE A 422 20.11 10.10 19.21
CA ILE A 422 20.04 9.33 17.95
C ILE A 422 21.42 9.13 17.32
N ASN A 423 22.18 10.21 17.15
CA ASN A 423 23.50 10.14 16.53
C ASN A 423 24.44 9.23 17.34
N ARG A 424 24.37 9.22 18.67
CA ARG A 424 25.19 8.35 19.51
C ARG A 424 24.82 6.88 19.39
N VAL A 425 23.53 6.57 19.32
CA VAL A 425 23.02 5.19 19.39
C VAL A 425 22.92 4.53 18.01
N HIS A 426 22.45 5.27 16.99
CA HIS A 426 22.04 4.68 15.70
C HIS A 426 23.05 4.86 14.56
N THR A 427 23.99 5.82 14.65
CA THR A 427 24.90 6.15 13.52
C THR A 427 25.66 4.93 13.01
N GLN A 428 26.26 4.13 13.89
CA GLN A 428 27.04 2.97 13.45
C GLN A 428 26.17 1.99 12.65
N LYS A 429 24.99 1.65 13.19
CA LYS A 429 24.04 0.73 12.56
C LYS A 429 23.50 1.28 11.23
N ASP A 430 23.19 2.56 11.18
CA ASP A 430 22.72 3.23 9.96
C ASP A 430 23.79 3.19 8.85
N MET A 431 25.06 3.37 9.22
CA MET A 431 26.18 3.31 8.29
C MET A 431 26.45 1.87 7.83
N ASP A 432 26.45 0.90 8.74
CA ASP A 432 26.60 -0.52 8.43
C ASP A 432 25.48 -1.03 7.51
N LEU A 433 24.26 -0.49 7.64
CA LEU A 433 23.16 -0.75 6.72
C LEU A 433 23.49 -0.26 5.30
N LEU A 434 23.97 0.99 5.16
CA LEU A 434 24.28 1.56 3.86
C LEU A 434 25.56 0.98 3.23
N ASP A 435 26.53 0.56 4.03
CA ASP A 435 27.74 -0.10 3.53
C ASP A 435 27.42 -1.51 2.99
N ARG A 436 26.46 -2.22 3.60
CA ARG A 436 25.96 -3.52 3.11
C ARG A 436 24.91 -3.39 1.99
N TYR A 437 24.26 -2.24 1.86
CA TYR A 437 23.20 -2.00 0.89
C TYR A 437 23.71 -2.17 -0.54
N ASN A 438 23.26 -3.23 -1.21
CA ASN A 438 23.55 -3.48 -2.61
C ASN A 438 22.36 -3.07 -3.49
N HIS A 439 22.48 -1.87 -4.09
CA HIS A 439 21.47 -1.33 -4.99
C HIS A 439 21.18 -2.23 -6.18
N ASP A 440 22.22 -2.72 -6.85
CA ASP A 440 22.07 -3.49 -8.09
C ASP A 440 21.35 -4.82 -7.83
N TYR A 441 21.59 -5.42 -6.67
CA TYR A 441 20.86 -6.62 -6.24
C TYR A 441 19.36 -6.32 -6.08
N VAL A 442 18.99 -5.27 -5.33
CA VAL A 442 17.58 -4.91 -5.10
C VAL A 442 16.91 -4.53 -6.42
N ALA A 443 17.58 -3.73 -7.26
CA ALA A 443 17.08 -3.35 -8.57
C ALA A 443 16.83 -4.58 -9.46
N LYS A 444 17.77 -5.53 -9.52
CA LYS A 444 17.60 -6.80 -10.23
C LYS A 444 16.38 -7.58 -9.73
N GLN A 445 16.16 -7.65 -8.42
CA GLN A 445 14.98 -8.32 -7.85
C GLN A 445 13.67 -7.58 -8.18
N ILE A 446 13.67 -6.23 -8.17
CA ILE A 446 12.52 -5.42 -8.61
C ILE A 446 12.18 -5.73 -10.06
N PHE A 447 13.15 -5.66 -10.98
CA PHE A 447 12.91 -5.94 -12.40
C PHE A 447 12.51 -7.39 -12.66
N ALA A 448 13.11 -8.35 -11.94
CA ALA A 448 12.68 -9.74 -12.00
C ALA A 448 11.23 -9.91 -11.52
N SER A 449 10.82 -9.22 -10.45
CA SER A 449 9.45 -9.25 -9.95
C SER A 449 8.45 -8.65 -10.95
N LEU A 450 8.79 -7.51 -11.57
CA LEU A 450 8.00 -6.88 -12.63
C LEU A 450 7.81 -7.78 -13.86
N ASN A 451 8.82 -8.59 -14.18
CA ASN A 451 8.80 -9.51 -15.31
C ASN A 451 8.08 -10.85 -15.01
N GLN A 452 8.22 -11.36 -13.79
CA GLN A 452 7.76 -12.70 -13.39
C GLN A 452 6.44 -12.68 -12.59
N TYR A 453 6.00 -11.51 -12.13
CA TYR A 453 4.93 -11.35 -11.16
C TYR A 453 5.13 -12.23 -9.91
N ASN A 454 6.41 -12.42 -9.52
CA ASN A 454 6.78 -13.32 -8.44
C ASN A 454 6.41 -12.70 -7.08
N ARG A 455 5.26 -13.11 -6.55
CA ARG A 455 4.76 -12.67 -5.23
C ARG A 455 5.68 -13.05 -4.07
N GLY A 456 6.52 -14.07 -4.22
CA GLY A 456 7.51 -14.48 -3.21
C GLY A 456 8.55 -13.40 -2.91
N VAL A 457 8.78 -12.47 -3.83
CA VAL A 457 9.73 -11.35 -3.64
C VAL A 457 9.26 -10.39 -2.54
N ALA A 458 7.95 -10.31 -2.26
CA ALA A 458 7.41 -9.43 -1.22
C ALA A 458 7.98 -9.71 0.18
N THR A 459 8.19 -10.98 0.52
CA THR A 459 8.74 -11.37 1.83
C THR A 459 10.16 -10.87 2.01
N THR A 460 10.89 -10.65 0.92
CA THR A 460 12.28 -10.20 0.93
C THR A 460 12.40 -8.68 0.78
N LEU A 461 11.64 -8.09 -0.15
CA LEU A 461 11.78 -6.67 -0.50
C LEU A 461 10.85 -5.74 0.29
N ILE A 462 9.76 -6.23 0.88
CA ILE A 462 8.83 -5.38 1.62
C ILE A 462 9.01 -5.63 3.11
N ARG A 463 8.60 -6.79 3.58
CA ARG A 463 8.67 -7.11 5.00
C ARG A 463 8.51 -8.62 5.10
N ASP A 464 9.30 -9.23 5.97
CA ASP A 464 8.98 -10.54 6.51
C ASP A 464 7.80 -10.32 7.47
N VAL A 465 6.59 -10.09 6.92
CA VAL A 465 5.36 -9.94 7.71
C VAL A 465 5.05 -11.31 8.24
N VAL A 466 5.75 -11.70 9.28
CA VAL A 466 5.42 -12.94 9.95
C VAL A 466 4.37 -12.61 10.98
N GLN A 467 3.18 -12.24 10.48
CA GLN A 467 1.96 -12.25 11.26
C GLN A 467 1.01 -13.23 10.62
N VAL A 468 0.79 -14.35 11.29
CA VAL A 468 -0.29 -15.26 10.92
C VAL A 468 -1.61 -14.58 11.31
N GLN A 469 -2.56 -14.54 10.38
CA GLN A 469 -3.92 -14.10 10.69
C GLN A 469 -4.62 -15.24 11.43
N VAL A 470 -5.17 -14.96 12.61
CA VAL A 470 -5.92 -15.93 13.42
C VAL A 470 -7.38 -15.54 13.47
N ILE A 471 -8.25 -16.46 13.09
CA ILE A 471 -9.71 -16.38 13.24
C ILE A 471 -10.10 -17.25 14.45
N ILE A 472 -11.04 -16.77 15.26
CA ILE A 472 -11.70 -17.60 16.28
C ILE A 472 -13.02 -18.10 15.68
N HIS A 473 -13.17 -19.40 15.48
CA HIS A 473 -14.39 -20.01 14.90
C HIS A 473 -14.46 -21.50 15.24
N ASP A 474 -15.65 -22.01 15.56
CA ASP A 474 -15.92 -23.43 15.81
C ASP A 474 -15.90 -24.30 14.53
N THR A 475 -16.47 -23.78 13.45
CA THR A 475 -16.64 -24.42 12.14
C THR A 475 -16.15 -23.49 11.03
N PRO A 476 -14.83 -23.27 10.87
CA PRO A 476 -14.29 -22.36 9.85
C PRO A 476 -14.64 -22.77 8.42
N GLU A 477 -15.12 -23.99 8.18
CA GLU A 477 -15.57 -24.51 6.89
C GLU A 477 -16.67 -23.68 6.24
N VAL A 478 -17.45 -22.90 7.01
CA VAL A 478 -18.44 -21.95 6.46
C VAL A 478 -17.80 -20.80 5.68
N ILE A 479 -16.49 -20.59 5.84
CA ILE A 479 -15.70 -19.55 5.18
C ILE A 479 -15.11 -20.12 3.88
N GLU A 480 -15.97 -20.25 2.86
CA GLU A 480 -15.60 -20.89 1.58
C GLU A 480 -14.79 -19.99 0.63
N THR A 481 -14.98 -18.66 0.73
CA THR A 481 -14.32 -17.68 -0.15
C THR A 481 -13.86 -16.46 0.62
N GLU A 482 -12.73 -15.88 0.20
CA GLU A 482 -12.19 -14.62 0.73
C GLU A 482 -12.07 -14.57 2.27
N PRO A 483 -11.36 -15.50 2.93
CA PRO A 483 -11.26 -15.54 4.39
C PRO A 483 -10.69 -14.24 5.02
N TRP A 484 -9.94 -13.44 4.26
CA TRP A 484 -9.47 -12.11 4.67
C TRP A 484 -10.59 -11.08 4.91
N LYS A 485 -11.83 -11.35 4.45
CA LYS A 485 -13.00 -10.51 4.75
C LYS A 485 -13.60 -10.77 6.12
N TRP A 486 -13.11 -11.75 6.87
CA TRP A 486 -13.54 -12.01 8.23
C TRP A 486 -12.68 -11.23 9.23
N GLN A 487 -13.24 -10.94 10.41
CA GLN A 487 -12.45 -10.37 11.50
C GLN A 487 -11.37 -11.37 11.89
N SER A 488 -10.12 -10.93 11.87
CA SER A 488 -8.96 -11.74 12.22
C SER A 488 -8.03 -10.94 13.12
N PHE A 489 -7.13 -11.64 13.81
CA PHE A 489 -6.14 -11.07 14.71
C PHE A 489 -4.74 -11.45 14.22
N GLY A 490 -3.88 -10.46 13.97
CA GLY A 490 -2.50 -10.70 13.56
C GLY A 490 -1.63 -11.09 14.75
N LEU A 491 -1.04 -12.28 14.71
CA LEU A 491 -0.09 -12.77 15.72
C LEU A 491 1.25 -13.09 15.10
N HIS A 492 2.35 -12.82 15.81
CA HIS A 492 3.66 -13.31 15.39
C HIS A 492 3.69 -14.85 15.54
N PRO A 493 4.14 -15.64 14.54
CA PRO A 493 4.22 -17.08 14.65
C PRO A 493 4.94 -17.61 15.87
N ASP A 494 6.06 -17.00 16.26
CA ASP A 494 6.76 -17.45 17.46
C ASP A 494 5.94 -17.23 18.74
N SER A 495 5.03 -16.25 18.75
CA SER A 495 4.10 -16.06 19.88
C SER A 495 3.10 -17.20 20.00
N LEU A 496 2.57 -17.71 18.88
CA LEU A 496 1.63 -18.84 18.89
C LEU A 496 2.37 -20.18 19.05
N ALA A 497 3.49 -20.36 18.35
CA ALA A 497 4.35 -21.54 18.46
C ALA A 497 4.91 -21.72 19.87
N GLY A 498 5.35 -20.63 20.52
CA GLY A 498 5.84 -20.67 21.90
C GLY A 498 4.75 -20.98 22.95
N ARG A 499 3.47 -20.93 22.57
CA ARG A 499 2.32 -21.28 23.42
C ARG A 499 1.65 -22.58 22.98
N TRP A 500 2.19 -23.23 21.95
CA TRP A 500 1.55 -24.36 21.29
C TRP A 500 1.32 -25.54 22.24
N LYS A 501 2.32 -25.87 23.05
CA LYS A 501 2.24 -26.95 24.03
C LYS A 501 1.07 -26.75 25.02
N ALA A 502 0.95 -25.55 25.59
CA ALA A 502 -0.14 -25.22 26.52
C ALA A 502 -1.52 -25.30 25.84
N LEU A 503 -1.62 -24.88 24.57
CA LEU A 503 -2.86 -25.01 23.80
C LEU A 503 -3.21 -26.47 23.49
N GLN A 504 -2.22 -27.33 23.22
CA GLN A 504 -2.42 -28.76 23.02
C GLN A 504 -2.86 -29.46 24.30
N GLU A 505 -2.22 -29.16 25.44
CA GLU A 505 -2.59 -29.69 26.75
C GLU A 505 -4.04 -29.35 27.08
N ARG A 506 -4.42 -28.07 26.94
CA ARG A 506 -5.81 -27.63 27.13
C ARG A 506 -6.79 -28.28 26.14
N ALA A 507 -6.42 -28.43 24.88
CA ALA A 507 -7.28 -29.08 23.89
C ALA A 507 -7.54 -30.55 24.24
N ALA A 508 -6.53 -31.24 24.77
CA ALA A 508 -6.65 -32.61 25.25
C ALA A 508 -7.55 -32.71 26.48
N GLU A 509 -7.42 -31.77 27.43
CA GLU A 509 -8.30 -31.67 28.61
C GLU A 509 -9.77 -31.43 28.25
N LEU A 510 -10.02 -30.64 27.20
CA LEU A 510 -11.36 -30.30 26.72
C LEU A 510 -11.90 -31.28 25.66
N HIS A 511 -11.14 -32.33 25.31
CA HIS A 511 -11.49 -33.33 24.30
C HIS A 511 -11.86 -32.72 22.93
N LEU A 512 -11.07 -31.74 22.46
CA LEU A 512 -11.28 -31.09 21.17
C LEU A 512 -10.71 -31.92 20.01
N ASP A 513 -11.46 -32.01 18.91
CA ASP A 513 -11.04 -32.75 17.70
C ASP A 513 -9.87 -32.09 16.95
N TRP A 514 -9.63 -30.80 17.18
CA TRP A 514 -8.58 -30.04 16.51
C TRP A 514 -8.11 -28.85 17.35
N VAL A 515 -6.83 -28.50 17.23
CA VAL A 515 -6.22 -27.33 17.89
C VAL A 515 -6.22 -26.11 16.96
N CYS A 516 -5.89 -26.34 15.69
CA CYS A 516 -5.75 -25.30 14.68
C CYS A 516 -6.09 -25.85 13.28
N LYS A 517 -6.71 -25.03 12.44
CA LYS A 517 -6.95 -25.31 11.02
C LYS A 517 -6.36 -24.21 10.14
N GLU A 518 -5.91 -24.53 8.94
CA GLU A 518 -5.37 -23.59 7.96
C GLU A 518 -6.23 -23.55 6.70
N ALA A 519 -6.43 -22.35 6.13
CA ALA A 519 -7.11 -22.20 4.85
C ALA A 519 -6.16 -22.40 3.66
N LYS A 520 -6.41 -23.40 2.83
CA LYS A 520 -5.67 -23.66 1.58
C LYS A 520 -6.54 -23.39 0.36
N ALA A 521 -5.98 -22.70 -0.63
CA ALA A 521 -6.66 -22.44 -1.89
C ALA A 521 -6.87 -23.75 -2.65
N VAL A 522 -8.08 -23.95 -3.19
CA VAL A 522 -8.37 -25.08 -4.08
C VAL A 522 -7.90 -24.69 -5.48
N PRO A 523 -6.94 -25.42 -6.10
CA PRO A 523 -6.49 -25.11 -7.45
C PRO A 523 -7.67 -25.23 -8.44
N GLU A 524 -7.91 -24.20 -9.24
CA GLU A 524 -8.77 -24.33 -10.42
C GLU A 524 -8.00 -25.18 -11.45
N GLY A 525 -8.68 -26.16 -12.05
CA GLY A 525 -8.06 -27.09 -12.99
C GLY A 525 -7.41 -26.38 -14.19
N PRO A 526 -6.39 -27.00 -14.82
CA PRO A 526 -5.71 -26.38 -15.95
C PRO A 526 -6.60 -26.47 -17.19
N THR A 527 -7.28 -25.38 -17.60
CA THR A 527 -7.68 -25.08 -19.01
C THR A 527 -8.67 -23.91 -19.22
N ASP A 528 -9.22 -23.26 -18.20
CA ASP A 528 -10.22 -22.20 -18.45
C ASP A 528 -9.59 -20.79 -18.42
N GLU A 529 -8.89 -20.42 -19.51
CA GLU A 529 -8.76 -18.98 -19.85
C GLU A 529 -10.13 -18.31 -20.07
N GLU A 530 -11.20 -19.12 -20.19
CA GLU A 530 -12.61 -18.73 -20.18
C GLU A 530 -13.13 -18.23 -18.81
N ALA A 531 -12.39 -18.45 -17.71
CA ALA A 531 -12.74 -17.86 -16.43
C ALA A 531 -12.44 -16.36 -16.46
N ASP A 532 -13.49 -15.57 -16.72
CA ASP A 532 -13.49 -14.11 -16.55
C ASP A 532 -12.82 -13.77 -15.22
N SER A 533 -11.89 -12.80 -15.26
CA SER A 533 -11.07 -12.22 -14.17
C SER A 533 -11.82 -11.78 -12.90
N ARG A 534 -13.12 -12.09 -12.79
CA ARG A 534 -14.07 -11.67 -11.77
C ARG A 534 -14.57 -12.82 -10.88
N GLN A 535 -14.14 -14.07 -11.11
CA GLN A 535 -14.46 -15.21 -10.23
C GLN A 535 -13.57 -15.23 -8.98
N LYS A 536 -14.11 -15.68 -7.84
CA LYS A 536 -13.42 -15.70 -6.55
C LYS A 536 -12.84 -17.09 -6.26
N THR A 537 -11.57 -17.14 -5.89
CA THR A 537 -10.87 -18.34 -5.42
C THR A 537 -11.57 -18.97 -4.21
N ARG A 538 -11.72 -20.31 -4.21
CA ARG A 538 -12.29 -21.10 -3.10
C ARG A 538 -11.20 -21.63 -2.18
N TYR A 539 -11.53 -21.80 -0.90
CA TYR A 539 -10.62 -22.26 0.14
C TYR A 539 -11.19 -23.48 0.89
N ARG A 540 -10.30 -24.40 1.29
CA ARG A 540 -10.60 -25.53 2.19
C ARG A 540 -9.82 -25.35 3.49
N TRP A 541 -10.45 -25.67 4.62
CA TRP A 541 -9.82 -25.65 5.93
C TRP A 541 -9.29 -27.03 6.30
N GLU A 542 -7.99 -27.13 6.58
CA GLU A 542 -7.33 -28.40 6.91
C GLU A 542 -6.76 -28.35 8.33
N PRO A 543 -7.01 -29.37 9.17
CA PRO A 543 -6.45 -29.44 10.51
C PRO A 543 -4.94 -29.65 10.45
N TRP A 544 -4.23 -29.06 11.40
CA TRP A 544 -2.79 -29.24 11.52
C TRP A 544 -2.40 -30.54 12.22
N PRO A 545 -1.27 -31.15 11.82
CA PRO A 545 -0.78 -32.38 12.44
C PRO A 545 -0.36 -32.12 13.88
N ALA A 546 -0.55 -33.13 14.76
CA ALA A 546 -0.13 -33.12 16.16
C ALA A 546 1.39 -33.27 16.29
N THR A 547 2.14 -32.26 15.83
CA THR A 547 3.60 -32.16 16.04
C THR A 547 3.89 -31.31 17.27
N GLU A 548 4.95 -31.64 18.01
CA GLU A 548 5.34 -30.95 19.25
C GLU A 548 6.52 -29.97 19.06
N GLU A 549 7.22 -30.00 17.91
CA GLU A 549 8.40 -29.16 17.69
C GLU A 549 8.04 -27.70 17.37
N THR A 550 8.27 -26.80 18.34
CA THR A 550 8.02 -25.34 18.24
C THR A 550 8.60 -24.70 16.98
N ARG A 551 9.80 -25.11 16.53
CA ARG A 551 10.44 -24.56 15.32
C ARG A 551 9.68 -24.94 14.04
N GLN A 552 9.17 -26.17 13.96
CA GLN A 552 8.39 -26.63 12.81
C GLN A 552 7.05 -25.90 12.74
N ILE A 553 6.38 -25.75 13.89
CA ILE A 553 5.13 -24.99 14.01
C ILE A 553 5.32 -23.53 13.61
N SER A 554 6.38 -22.88 14.12
CA SER A 554 6.70 -21.51 13.72
C SER A 554 6.85 -21.40 12.21
N ARG A 555 7.66 -22.28 11.59
CA ARG A 555 7.89 -22.29 10.14
C ARG A 555 6.59 -22.49 9.36
N ALA A 556 5.73 -23.41 9.78
CA ALA A 556 4.42 -23.64 9.15
C ALA A 556 3.52 -22.40 9.27
N LEU A 557 3.47 -21.77 10.45
CA LEU A 557 2.70 -20.54 10.69
C LEU A 557 3.18 -19.36 9.84
N ARG A 558 4.47 -19.32 9.47
CA ARG A 558 5.01 -18.29 8.56
C ARG A 558 4.50 -18.46 7.12
N GLN A 559 4.09 -19.67 6.74
CA GLN A 559 3.64 -20.01 5.39
C GLN A 559 2.11 -20.00 5.25
N ALA A 560 1.39 -20.13 6.37
CA ALA A 560 -0.06 -20.15 6.39
C ALA A 560 -0.66 -18.80 6.00
N LEU A 561 -1.65 -18.82 5.09
CA LEU A 561 -2.40 -17.61 4.70
C LEU A 561 -3.19 -17.04 5.90
N ILE A 562 -3.94 -17.92 6.56
CA ILE A 562 -4.80 -17.63 7.70
C ILE A 562 -5.09 -18.94 8.41
N VAL A 563 -5.16 -18.88 9.73
CA VAL A 563 -5.47 -20.03 10.59
C VAL A 563 -6.69 -19.75 11.45
N ALA A 564 -7.38 -20.81 11.85
CA ALA A 564 -8.49 -20.79 12.78
C ALA A 564 -8.08 -21.46 14.10
N LEU A 565 -8.55 -20.92 15.22
CA LEU A 565 -8.53 -21.55 16.55
C LEU A 565 -9.97 -21.70 17.05
N PRO A 566 -10.29 -22.77 17.80
CA PRO A 566 -11.60 -22.95 18.39
C PRO A 566 -11.82 -21.98 19.57
N PRO A 567 -13.07 -21.55 19.87
CA PRO A 567 -13.39 -20.63 20.96
C PRO A 567 -12.96 -21.10 22.37
N GLU A 568 -12.68 -22.38 22.53
CA GLU A 568 -12.21 -23.03 23.77
C GLU A 568 -10.71 -22.79 24.04
N LEU A 569 -9.95 -22.42 23.00
CA LEU A 569 -8.49 -22.20 23.06
C LEU A 569 -8.10 -20.73 22.85
N ALA A 570 -8.98 -19.94 22.22
CA ALA A 570 -8.76 -18.51 22.02
C ALA A 570 -10.06 -17.74 22.24
N THR A 571 -9.95 -16.53 22.79
CA THR A 571 -11.11 -15.68 23.05
C THR A 571 -10.83 -14.22 22.72
N TYR A 572 -11.89 -13.44 22.71
CA TYR A 572 -11.83 -12.00 22.54
C TYR A 572 -12.62 -11.32 23.66
N ASP A 573 -11.96 -10.37 24.31
CA ASP A 573 -12.55 -9.51 25.33
C ASP A 573 -12.48 -8.04 24.87
N ARG A 574 -13.50 -7.24 25.18
CA ARG A 574 -13.55 -5.84 24.70
C ARG A 574 -12.57 -4.90 25.41
N GLU A 575 -12.10 -5.26 26.61
CA GLU A 575 -11.12 -4.49 27.38
C GLU A 575 -9.69 -5.03 27.21
N LEU A 576 -9.53 -6.35 27.01
CA LEU A 576 -8.23 -7.03 26.91
C LEU A 576 -7.82 -7.42 25.48
N GLY A 577 -8.77 -7.41 24.53
CA GLY A 577 -8.58 -7.81 23.14
C GLY A 577 -8.46 -9.33 22.97
N PHE A 578 -7.73 -9.75 21.95
CA PHE A 578 -7.49 -11.17 21.67
C PHE A 578 -6.58 -11.81 22.73
N LEU A 579 -7.00 -12.97 23.22
CA LEU A 579 -6.35 -13.74 24.26
C LEU A 579 -6.27 -15.21 23.84
N LEU A 580 -5.12 -15.83 24.12
CA LEU A 580 -4.98 -17.27 24.12
C LEU A 580 -5.32 -17.77 25.52
N LEU A 581 -6.13 -18.83 25.61
CA LEU A 581 -6.50 -19.44 26.88
C LEU A 581 -5.41 -20.45 27.28
N ASP A 582 -4.26 -19.94 27.71
CA ASP A 582 -3.04 -20.73 28.00
C ASP A 582 -2.60 -20.65 29.47
N GLU A 583 -3.54 -20.29 30.36
CA GLU A 583 -3.38 -20.16 31.82
C GLU A 583 -2.41 -19.07 32.32
N ARG A 584 -1.68 -18.38 31.45
CA ARG A 584 -0.74 -17.32 31.86
C ARG A 584 -1.44 -16.08 32.44
N LEU A 585 -2.69 -15.85 32.05
CA LEU A 585 -3.56 -14.83 32.63
C LEU A 585 -4.65 -15.54 33.45
N PRO A 586 -4.42 -15.81 34.75
CA PRO A 586 -5.37 -16.55 35.58
C PRO A 586 -6.71 -15.82 35.69
N GLY A 587 -7.81 -16.59 35.63
CA GLY A 587 -9.18 -16.09 35.77
C GLY A 587 -9.86 -15.65 34.46
N ILE A 588 -9.19 -15.73 33.31
CA ILE A 588 -9.81 -15.49 32.00
C ILE A 588 -10.50 -16.77 31.51
N VAL A 589 -11.78 -16.66 31.15
CA VAL A 589 -12.58 -17.73 30.54
C VAL A 589 -13.01 -17.35 29.13
N SER A 590 -13.41 -18.32 28.32
CA SER A 590 -13.94 -18.04 26.98
C SER A 590 -15.22 -17.20 27.05
N THR A 591 -15.28 -16.15 26.24
CA THR A 591 -16.49 -15.34 26.04
C THR A 591 -17.45 -15.95 25.02
N GLY A 592 -17.11 -17.10 24.42
CA GLY A 592 -17.85 -17.69 23.30
C GLY A 592 -17.75 -16.87 22.01
N TYR A 593 -16.78 -15.95 21.91
CA TYR A 593 -16.58 -15.10 20.74
C TYR A 593 -16.34 -15.93 19.48
N GLN A 594 -17.03 -15.56 18.40
CA GLN A 594 -16.75 -16.03 17.04
C GLN A 594 -16.51 -14.84 16.12
N SER A 595 -15.56 -15.02 15.21
CA SER A 595 -15.21 -14.01 14.22
C SER A 595 -16.35 -13.83 13.23
N ALA A 596 -16.63 -12.59 12.84
CA ALA A 596 -17.71 -12.26 11.91
C ALA A 596 -17.17 -11.62 10.61
N PRO A 597 -17.94 -11.60 9.51
CA PRO A 597 -17.59 -10.85 8.31
C PRO A 597 -17.42 -9.34 8.62
N ARG A 598 -16.37 -8.72 8.08
CA ARG A 598 -16.11 -7.28 8.21
C ARG A 598 -17.15 -6.48 7.44
N ALA A 599 -17.69 -5.43 8.06
CA ALA A 599 -18.55 -4.47 7.39
C ALA A 599 -17.72 -3.68 6.36
N THR A 600 -17.92 -3.91 5.07
CA THR A 600 -17.28 -3.13 4.01
C THR A 600 -17.78 -1.69 4.07
N GLY A 601 -16.88 -0.71 4.21
CA GLY A 601 -17.19 0.70 3.93
C GLY A 601 -17.75 0.87 2.51
N GLY A 602 -18.39 2.00 2.24
CA GLY A 602 -19.24 2.25 1.05
C GLY A 602 -18.67 1.93 -0.34
N ALA A 603 -17.38 1.59 -0.49
CA ALA A 603 -16.81 1.02 -1.70
C ALA A 603 -17.56 -0.24 -2.17
N GLY A 604 -18.08 -1.05 -1.23
CA GLY A 604 -18.90 -2.23 -1.56
C GLY A 604 -20.21 -1.90 -2.28
N GLU A 605 -20.79 -0.70 -2.08
CA GLU A 605 -21.99 -0.27 -2.80
C GLU A 605 -21.67 0.26 -4.19
N ALA A 606 -20.58 0.99 -4.38
CA ALA A 606 -20.11 1.43 -5.70
C ALA A 606 -19.71 0.24 -6.58
N GLU A 607 -19.02 -0.76 -6.01
CA GLU A 607 -18.69 -2.00 -6.70
C GLU A 607 -19.95 -2.84 -6.99
N LYS A 608 -20.92 -2.91 -6.05
CA LYS A 608 -22.25 -3.50 -6.31
C LYS A 608 -23.02 -2.75 -7.40
N LYS A 609 -22.88 -1.42 -7.52
CA LYS A 609 -23.49 -0.60 -8.58
C LYS A 609 -22.84 -0.87 -9.94
N ARG A 610 -21.51 -0.90 -10.02
CA ARG A 610 -20.76 -1.35 -11.21
C ARG A 610 -21.13 -2.78 -11.63
N ARG A 611 -21.35 -3.68 -10.66
CA ARG A 611 -21.84 -5.05 -10.89
C ARG A 611 -23.30 -5.15 -11.35
N ARG A 612 -24.15 -4.17 -11.05
CA ARG A 612 -25.55 -4.15 -11.52
C ARG A 612 -25.68 -3.66 -12.97
N ALA A 613 -24.68 -2.95 -13.49
CA ALA A 613 -24.68 -2.40 -14.86
C ALA A 613 -23.95 -3.29 -15.89
N SER A 614 -23.69 -4.55 -15.54
CA SER A 614 -22.52 -5.24 -16.06
C SER A 614 -22.85 -6.23 -17.18
N GLY A 615 -23.19 -5.69 -18.35
CA GLY A 615 -23.13 -6.41 -19.62
C GLY A 615 -22.41 -5.55 -20.65
N SER A 616 -21.60 -6.14 -21.53
CA SER A 616 -21.16 -5.41 -22.71
C SER A 616 -22.34 -5.23 -23.64
N LYS A 617 -22.36 -4.12 -24.39
CA LYS A 617 -23.30 -3.89 -25.48
C LYS A 617 -22.57 -3.95 -26.80
N VAL A 618 -23.31 -4.28 -27.87
CA VAL A 618 -22.77 -4.18 -29.23
C VAL A 618 -22.18 -2.80 -29.47
N GLN A 619 -20.99 -2.78 -30.03
CA GLN A 619 -20.27 -1.56 -30.42
C GLN A 619 -19.41 -1.85 -31.65
N SER A 620 -19.41 -0.93 -32.62
CA SER A 620 -18.49 -1.04 -33.76
C SER A 620 -17.05 -0.82 -33.31
N TYR A 621 -16.10 -1.23 -34.14
CA TYR A 621 -14.68 -0.95 -33.92
C TYR A 621 -14.42 0.55 -33.76
N GLU A 622 -14.88 1.37 -34.70
CA GLU A 622 -14.68 2.82 -34.68
C GLU A 622 -15.31 3.48 -33.45
N GLU A 623 -16.55 3.09 -33.10
CA GLU A 623 -17.23 3.59 -31.91
C GLU A 623 -16.47 3.22 -30.63
N HIS A 624 -15.90 2.01 -30.58
CA HIS A 624 -15.13 1.54 -29.44
C HIS A 624 -13.88 2.38 -29.24
N ILE A 625 -13.09 2.56 -30.30
CA ILE A 625 -11.87 3.35 -30.29
C ILE A 625 -12.18 4.82 -29.97
N ALA A 626 -13.20 5.41 -30.61
CA ALA A 626 -13.62 6.78 -30.33
C ALA A 626 -14.03 6.97 -28.86
N GLY A 627 -14.68 5.98 -28.26
CA GLY A 627 -14.99 5.96 -26.83
C GLY A 627 -13.74 5.97 -25.94
N LEU A 628 -12.71 5.19 -26.28
CA LEU A 628 -11.44 5.14 -25.55
C LEU A 628 -10.65 6.45 -25.70
N VAL A 629 -10.53 6.98 -26.92
CA VAL A 629 -9.87 8.26 -27.19
C VAL A 629 -10.56 9.40 -26.45
N LYS A 630 -11.90 9.40 -26.43
CA LYS A 630 -12.68 10.35 -25.65
C LYS A 630 -12.40 10.24 -24.14
N ALA A 631 -12.30 9.02 -23.60
CA ALA A 631 -11.95 8.82 -22.20
C ALA A 631 -10.53 9.31 -21.88
N TYR A 632 -9.56 9.05 -22.78
CA TYR A 632 -8.20 9.54 -22.65
C TYR A 632 -8.13 11.07 -22.60
N ASN A 633 -8.79 11.74 -23.57
CA ASN A 633 -8.84 13.20 -23.67
C ASN A 633 -9.65 13.88 -22.56
N ARG A 634 -10.47 13.15 -21.80
CA ARG A 634 -11.34 13.72 -20.75
C ARG A 634 -10.61 13.95 -19.43
N GLY A 635 -9.41 13.41 -19.24
CA GLY A 635 -8.64 13.66 -18.02
C GLY A 635 -7.39 12.81 -17.84
N ILE A 636 -7.29 11.63 -18.47
CA ILE A 636 -6.12 10.75 -18.33
C ILE A 636 -4.87 11.43 -18.92
N ASP A 637 -4.99 12.07 -20.08
CA ASP A 637 -3.89 12.81 -20.73
C ASP A 637 -3.32 13.90 -19.80
N ARG A 638 -4.19 14.58 -19.04
CA ARG A 638 -3.80 15.59 -18.05
C ARG A 638 -3.12 14.93 -16.86
N GLN A 639 -3.65 13.81 -16.38
CA GLN A 639 -3.12 13.12 -15.20
C GLN A 639 -1.68 12.61 -15.40
N ILE A 640 -1.39 12.05 -16.57
CA ILE A 640 -0.05 11.48 -16.86
C ILE A 640 0.93 12.49 -17.46
N ARG A 641 0.48 13.72 -17.76
CA ARG A 641 1.25 14.73 -18.49
C ARG A 641 2.62 15.00 -17.88
N TYR A 642 2.67 15.12 -16.55
CA TYR A 642 3.90 15.39 -15.82
C TYR A 642 4.93 14.30 -16.06
N VAL A 643 4.56 13.04 -15.78
CA VAL A 643 5.49 11.91 -15.87
C VAL A 643 5.88 11.60 -17.32
N CYS A 644 4.96 11.76 -18.29
CA CYS A 644 5.29 11.62 -19.71
C CYS A 644 6.33 12.67 -20.13
N GLY A 645 6.15 13.94 -19.75
CA GLY A 645 7.12 14.99 -20.07
C GLY A 645 8.50 14.74 -19.44
N ARG A 646 8.54 14.22 -18.21
CA ARG A 646 9.80 13.84 -17.56
C ARG A 646 10.46 12.64 -18.25
N LEU A 647 9.71 11.61 -18.61
CA LEU A 647 10.20 10.47 -19.38
C LEU A 647 10.75 10.88 -20.74
N GLU A 648 10.05 11.75 -21.46
CA GLU A 648 10.51 12.28 -22.75
C GLU A 648 11.85 13.01 -22.59
N GLN A 649 12.00 13.83 -21.54
CA GLN A 649 13.26 14.53 -21.24
C GLN A 649 14.41 13.59 -20.89
N GLU A 650 14.18 12.61 -20.01
CA GLU A 650 15.22 11.68 -19.56
C GLU A 650 15.66 10.72 -20.68
N LEU A 651 14.75 10.38 -21.60
CA LEU A 651 15.05 9.54 -22.75
C LEU A 651 15.53 10.35 -23.97
N GLY A 652 15.50 11.69 -23.93
CA GLY A 652 15.84 12.52 -25.08
C GLY A 652 14.85 12.43 -26.24
N LEU A 653 13.60 12.07 -25.97
CA LEU A 653 12.53 11.99 -26.95
C LEU A 653 11.94 13.38 -27.25
N ALA A 654 11.40 13.54 -28.46
CA ALA A 654 10.67 14.75 -28.82
C ALA A 654 9.42 14.92 -27.92
N PRO A 655 9.03 16.16 -27.58
CA PRO A 655 7.82 16.39 -26.79
C PRO A 655 6.59 15.74 -27.44
N LYS A 656 5.73 15.11 -26.63
CA LYS A 656 4.51 14.39 -27.06
C LYS A 656 4.73 13.05 -27.77
N SER A 657 5.95 12.54 -27.87
CA SER A 657 6.22 11.20 -28.41
C SER A 657 5.46 10.10 -27.63
N ILE A 658 5.32 10.23 -26.30
CA ILE A 658 4.60 9.24 -25.50
C ILE A 658 3.09 9.36 -25.70
N ASP A 659 2.55 10.57 -25.86
CA ASP A 659 1.12 10.76 -26.19
C ASP A 659 0.79 10.18 -27.57
N HIS A 660 1.68 10.33 -28.56
CA HIS A 660 1.55 9.67 -29.85
C HIS A 660 1.54 8.15 -29.70
N ALA A 661 2.51 7.57 -28.97
CA ALA A 661 2.56 6.14 -28.70
C ALA A 661 1.27 5.62 -28.02
N ILE A 662 0.71 6.34 -27.05
CA ILE A 662 -0.55 5.98 -26.39
C ILE A 662 -1.71 6.01 -27.38
N ARG A 663 -1.81 7.05 -28.21
CA ARG A 663 -2.90 7.18 -29.21
C ARG A 663 -2.84 6.09 -30.26
N LEU A 664 -1.63 5.75 -30.69
CA LEU A 664 -1.39 4.65 -31.62
C LEU A 664 -1.80 3.31 -30.99
N ALA A 665 -1.40 3.07 -29.74
CA ALA A 665 -1.82 1.89 -28.99
C ALA A 665 -3.35 1.81 -28.86
N LEU A 666 -4.01 2.92 -28.48
CA LEU A 666 -5.47 2.98 -28.37
C LEU A 666 -6.15 2.64 -29.70
N ALA A 667 -5.68 3.22 -30.81
CA ALA A 667 -6.22 2.98 -32.14
C ALA A 667 -6.06 1.53 -32.59
N CYS A 668 -4.96 0.87 -32.21
CA CYS A 668 -4.58 -0.42 -32.80
C CYS A 668 -4.69 -1.61 -31.85
N HIS A 669 -5.07 -1.43 -30.58
CA HIS A 669 -5.04 -2.53 -29.59
C HIS A 669 -5.95 -3.74 -29.89
N ASP A 670 -6.95 -3.52 -30.74
CA ASP A 670 -8.01 -4.47 -31.08
C ASP A 670 -7.99 -4.86 -32.57
N LEU A 671 -6.90 -4.59 -33.30
CA LEU A 671 -6.78 -4.95 -34.74
C LEU A 671 -7.08 -6.43 -34.99
N GLY A 672 -6.66 -7.33 -34.09
CA GLY A 672 -6.93 -8.76 -34.17
C GLY A 672 -8.42 -9.12 -34.11
N LYS A 673 -9.31 -8.24 -33.62
CA LYS A 673 -10.76 -8.46 -33.70
C LYS A 673 -11.30 -8.32 -35.11
N LEU A 674 -10.57 -7.63 -36.00
CA LEU A 674 -10.94 -7.48 -37.41
C LEU A 674 -10.61 -8.73 -38.24
N ASP A 675 -10.02 -9.74 -37.60
CA ASP A 675 -9.88 -11.08 -38.18
C ASP A 675 -11.24 -11.67 -38.60
N ARG A 676 -11.23 -12.36 -39.73
CA ARG A 676 -12.41 -13.00 -40.32
C ARG A 676 -13.09 -14.00 -39.37
N VAL A 677 -12.32 -14.81 -38.64
CA VAL A 677 -12.86 -15.81 -37.70
C VAL A 677 -13.47 -15.12 -36.49
N TRP A 678 -12.83 -14.06 -36.00
CA TRP A 678 -13.36 -13.26 -34.89
C TRP A 678 -14.68 -12.60 -35.25
N GLN A 679 -14.77 -11.95 -36.43
CA GLN A 679 -16.00 -11.34 -36.91
C GLN A 679 -17.10 -12.38 -37.15
N GLN A 680 -16.77 -13.56 -37.68
CA GLN A 680 -17.72 -14.66 -37.81
C GLN A 680 -18.27 -15.09 -36.45
N TRP A 681 -17.40 -15.32 -35.46
CA TRP A 681 -17.82 -15.65 -34.10
C TRP A 681 -18.77 -14.58 -33.51
N ALA A 682 -18.42 -13.29 -33.63
CA ALA A 682 -19.21 -12.21 -33.06
C ALA A 682 -20.63 -12.15 -33.66
N ARG A 683 -20.74 -12.34 -34.99
CA ARG A 683 -22.01 -12.39 -35.70
C ARG A 683 -22.85 -13.59 -35.26
N THR A 684 -22.25 -14.78 -35.20
CA THR A 684 -22.94 -16.01 -34.76
C THR A 684 -23.40 -15.92 -33.30
N TRP A 685 -22.54 -15.41 -32.41
CA TRP A 685 -22.87 -15.20 -31.00
C TRP A 685 -24.07 -14.27 -30.83
N GLN A 686 -24.09 -13.13 -31.52
CA GLN A 686 -25.20 -12.18 -31.40
C GLN A 686 -26.52 -12.71 -31.93
N GLN A 687 -26.49 -13.45 -33.03
CA GLN A 687 -27.68 -14.14 -33.53
C GLN A 687 -28.21 -15.15 -32.52
N ALA A 688 -27.33 -16.00 -31.97
CA ALA A 688 -27.70 -17.03 -31.00
C ALA A 688 -28.27 -16.43 -29.71
N LEU A 689 -27.62 -15.40 -29.16
CA LEU A 689 -28.08 -14.71 -27.95
C LEU A 689 -29.45 -14.06 -28.15
N ARG A 690 -29.69 -13.43 -29.30
CA ARG A 690 -30.96 -12.75 -29.58
C ARG A 690 -32.08 -13.76 -29.86
N ALA A 691 -31.77 -14.86 -30.53
CA ALA A 691 -32.69 -15.98 -30.70
C ALA A 691 -33.08 -16.60 -29.36
N SER A 692 -32.14 -16.81 -28.43
CA SER A 692 -32.45 -17.35 -27.10
C SER A 692 -33.30 -16.41 -26.24
N GLN A 693 -33.33 -15.12 -26.57
CA GLN A 693 -34.12 -14.09 -25.89
C GLN A 693 -35.48 -13.83 -26.55
N ASN A 694 -35.84 -14.54 -27.63
CA ASN A 694 -37.01 -14.25 -28.47
C ASN A 694 -37.11 -12.78 -28.92
N HIS A 695 -35.96 -12.11 -29.10
CA HIS A 695 -35.90 -10.71 -29.50
C HIS A 695 -35.62 -10.61 -31.01
N PRO A 696 -36.41 -9.86 -31.79
CA PRO A 696 -36.11 -9.62 -33.19
C PRO A 696 -34.78 -8.86 -33.30
N TYR A 697 -33.84 -9.40 -34.06
CA TYR A 697 -32.51 -8.81 -34.25
C TYR A 697 -32.17 -8.70 -35.73
N THR A 698 -31.84 -7.49 -36.17
CA THR A 698 -31.35 -7.25 -37.53
C THR A 698 -29.83 -7.21 -37.47
N MET A 699 -29.19 -8.12 -38.20
CA MET A 699 -27.74 -8.13 -38.32
C MET A 699 -27.24 -6.84 -38.98
N PRO A 700 -26.21 -6.19 -38.42
CA PRO A 700 -25.51 -5.13 -39.11
C PRO A 700 -24.93 -5.60 -40.45
N GLY A 701 -24.83 -4.66 -41.41
CA GLY A 701 -24.30 -4.91 -42.75
C GLY A 701 -22.84 -5.40 -42.78
N PRO A 702 -22.30 -5.73 -43.97
CA PRO A 702 -20.94 -6.25 -44.11
C PRO A 702 -19.87 -5.25 -43.61
N ASP A 703 -20.10 -3.95 -43.79
CA ASP A 703 -19.15 -2.88 -43.40
C ASP A 703 -19.15 -2.58 -41.89
N PHE A 704 -19.99 -3.28 -41.11
CA PHE A 704 -20.00 -3.16 -39.65
C PHE A 704 -19.06 -4.20 -39.03
N PHE A 705 -17.95 -3.72 -38.46
CA PHE A 705 -17.00 -4.56 -37.73
C PHE A 705 -17.27 -4.48 -36.22
N PHE A 706 -17.53 -5.62 -35.61
CA PHE A 706 -17.78 -5.71 -34.18
C PHE A 706 -16.47 -5.54 -33.40
N ALA A 707 -16.45 -4.69 -32.37
CA ALA A 707 -15.42 -4.71 -31.33
C ALA A 707 -15.95 -5.21 -29.98
N LYS A 708 -17.24 -5.03 -29.72
CA LYS A 708 -17.95 -5.61 -28.58
C LYS A 708 -19.27 -6.24 -29.03
N THR A 709 -19.68 -7.27 -28.32
CA THR A 709 -20.96 -7.97 -28.48
C THR A 709 -21.81 -7.76 -27.22
N ASP A 710 -23.12 -8.04 -27.31
CA ASP A 710 -23.94 -8.10 -26.11
C ASP A 710 -23.52 -9.32 -25.29
N TYR A 711 -23.17 -9.13 -24.03
CA TYR A 711 -22.79 -10.25 -23.16
C TYR A 711 -22.94 -9.87 -21.69
N ASP A 712 -23.75 -10.62 -20.96
CA ASP A 712 -23.81 -10.57 -19.50
C ASP A 712 -22.95 -11.70 -18.93
N PHE A 713 -21.79 -11.31 -18.44
CA PHE A 713 -20.84 -12.25 -17.84
C PHE A 713 -21.36 -12.89 -16.54
N GLN A 714 -22.40 -12.35 -15.89
CA GLN A 714 -22.99 -12.97 -14.70
C GLN A 714 -23.97 -14.10 -15.06
N SER A 715 -24.42 -14.15 -16.31
CA SER A 715 -25.36 -15.17 -16.77
C SER A 715 -24.66 -16.51 -17.03
N GLN A 716 -24.95 -17.50 -16.19
CA GLN A 716 -24.50 -18.89 -16.44
C GLN A 716 -25.08 -19.47 -17.73
N GLU A 717 -26.31 -19.09 -18.08
CA GLU A 717 -26.98 -19.51 -19.31
C GLU A 717 -26.25 -18.97 -20.55
N GLN A 718 -25.87 -17.69 -20.55
CA GLN A 718 -25.11 -17.11 -21.66
C GLN A 718 -23.71 -17.73 -21.79
N ARG A 719 -23.05 -18.06 -20.66
CA ARG A 719 -21.76 -18.78 -20.69
C ARG A 719 -21.90 -20.18 -21.28
N ALA A 720 -22.93 -20.93 -20.87
CA ALA A 720 -23.21 -22.25 -21.41
C ALA A 720 -23.52 -22.17 -22.91
N LEU A 721 -24.32 -21.20 -23.35
CA LEU A 721 -24.62 -20.95 -24.75
C LEU A 721 -23.36 -20.59 -25.55
N GLN A 722 -22.50 -19.73 -25.03
CA GLN A 722 -21.27 -19.32 -25.73
C GLN A 722 -20.34 -20.50 -26.00
N ARG A 723 -20.28 -21.48 -25.09
CA ARG A 723 -19.50 -22.72 -25.25
C ARG A 723 -20.01 -23.62 -26.38
N THR A 724 -21.24 -23.46 -26.84
CA THR A 724 -21.80 -24.22 -27.96
C THR A 724 -21.59 -23.55 -29.32
N ILE A 725 -21.17 -22.27 -29.34
CA ILE A 725 -20.95 -21.52 -30.58
C ILE A 725 -19.66 -21.95 -31.27
N GLN A 726 -19.73 -22.08 -32.59
CA GLN A 726 -18.59 -22.29 -33.48
C GLN A 726 -18.58 -21.21 -34.58
N PRO A 727 -17.39 -20.68 -34.96
CA PRO A 727 -16.08 -20.97 -34.38
C PRO A 727 -15.97 -20.46 -32.93
N ARG A 728 -15.07 -21.04 -32.12
CA ARG A 728 -14.80 -20.51 -30.76
C ARG A 728 -14.20 -19.10 -30.86
N ARG A 729 -14.42 -18.29 -29.82
CA ARG A 729 -13.91 -16.92 -29.74
C ARG A 729 -12.37 -16.91 -29.87
N PRO A 730 -11.80 -16.28 -30.92
CA PRO A 730 -10.35 -16.21 -31.08
C PRO A 730 -9.67 -15.28 -30.08
N TRP A 731 -8.37 -15.50 -29.90
CA TRP A 731 -7.46 -14.52 -29.30
C TRP A 731 -7.32 -13.31 -30.24
N HIS A 732 -6.89 -12.16 -29.71
CA HIS A 732 -6.75 -10.94 -30.52
C HIS A 732 -5.66 -9.97 -30.06
N ALA A 733 -5.17 -10.07 -28.83
CA ALA A 733 -4.24 -9.07 -28.29
C ALA A 733 -2.86 -9.16 -28.97
N CYS A 734 -2.24 -10.33 -28.96
CA CYS A 734 -0.95 -10.55 -29.63
C CYS A 734 -1.08 -10.46 -31.16
N GLU A 735 -2.21 -10.92 -31.71
CA GLU A 735 -2.52 -10.78 -33.14
C GLU A 735 -2.55 -9.31 -33.56
N SER A 736 -3.09 -8.42 -32.71
CA SER A 736 -3.08 -6.98 -32.98
C SER A 736 -1.67 -6.40 -33.08
N VAL A 737 -0.74 -6.92 -32.28
CA VAL A 737 0.68 -6.54 -32.36
C VAL A 737 1.30 -7.05 -33.65
N ALA A 738 1.14 -8.33 -33.95
CA ALA A 738 1.71 -8.94 -35.17
C ALA A 738 1.18 -8.30 -36.46
N ILE A 739 -0.10 -7.91 -36.49
CA ILE A 739 -0.71 -7.19 -37.62
C ILE A 739 -0.11 -5.79 -37.79
N GLY A 740 0.13 -5.08 -36.68
CA GLY A 740 0.47 -3.65 -36.69
C GLY A 740 1.94 -3.30 -36.52
N MET A 741 2.83 -4.26 -36.26
CA MET A 741 4.22 -4.03 -35.84
C MET A 741 4.97 -3.03 -36.74
N ASP A 742 4.97 -3.27 -38.05
CA ASP A 742 5.70 -2.43 -39.01
C ASP A 742 5.12 -1.02 -39.11
N LEU A 743 3.78 -0.91 -39.07
CA LEU A 743 3.09 0.37 -38.97
C LEU A 743 3.49 1.12 -37.69
N PHE A 744 3.61 0.42 -36.56
CA PHE A 744 4.00 1.05 -35.29
C PHE A 744 5.43 1.56 -35.35
N ALA A 745 6.36 0.75 -35.86
CA ALA A 745 7.76 1.11 -35.99
C ALA A 745 7.94 2.33 -36.89
N GLN A 746 7.28 2.33 -38.07
CA GLN A 746 7.32 3.47 -38.99
C GLN A 746 6.69 4.72 -38.39
N SER A 747 5.50 4.60 -37.79
CA SER A 747 4.80 5.75 -37.22
C SER A 747 5.60 6.40 -36.08
N LEU A 748 6.22 5.59 -35.22
CA LEU A 748 7.05 6.09 -34.12
C LEU A 748 8.45 6.56 -34.54
N GLY A 749 8.80 6.44 -35.83
CA GLY A 749 10.09 6.87 -36.37
C GLY A 749 11.26 6.01 -35.88
N VAL A 750 11.05 4.70 -35.74
CA VAL A 750 12.12 3.75 -35.42
C VAL A 750 13.02 3.58 -36.64
N VAL A 751 14.27 4.01 -36.53
CA VAL A 751 15.26 3.97 -37.63
C VAL A 751 16.12 2.70 -37.55
N ASP A 752 16.51 2.32 -36.34
CA ASP A 752 17.33 1.14 -36.04
C ASP A 752 17.04 0.63 -34.61
N GLU A 753 17.63 -0.53 -34.26
CA GLU A 753 17.43 -1.20 -32.97
C GLU A 753 18.01 -0.45 -31.76
N ASP A 754 18.99 0.42 -31.99
CA ASP A 754 19.67 1.19 -30.94
C ASP A 754 18.96 2.53 -30.67
N SER A 755 18.04 2.92 -31.54
CA SER A 755 17.25 4.14 -31.40
C SER A 755 16.36 4.12 -30.14
N THR A 756 16.25 5.26 -29.45
CA THR A 756 15.41 5.37 -28.25
C THR A 756 13.93 5.11 -28.56
N GLN A 757 13.51 5.34 -29.81
CA GLN A 757 12.16 5.07 -30.32
C GLN A 757 11.77 3.60 -30.20
N VAL A 758 12.73 2.66 -30.22
CA VAL A 758 12.48 1.24 -29.94
C VAL A 758 11.85 1.01 -28.57
N LEU A 759 12.18 1.85 -27.58
CA LEU A 759 11.55 1.75 -26.26
C LEU A 759 10.06 2.08 -26.31
N LEU A 760 9.66 3.05 -27.15
CA LEU A 760 8.25 3.38 -27.38
C LEU A 760 7.53 2.25 -28.13
N LEU A 761 8.17 1.68 -29.16
CA LEU A 761 7.63 0.54 -29.88
C LEU A 761 7.37 -0.63 -28.93
N ARG A 762 8.36 -0.98 -28.10
CA ARG A 762 8.25 -2.01 -27.06
C ARG A 762 7.13 -1.72 -26.07
N ALA A 763 6.95 -0.46 -25.68
CA ALA A 763 5.88 -0.04 -24.77
C ALA A 763 4.49 -0.17 -25.43
N VAL A 764 4.34 0.21 -26.71
CA VAL A 764 3.09 0.07 -27.48
C VAL A 764 2.75 -1.41 -27.65
N CYS A 765 3.67 -2.22 -28.16
CA CYS A 765 3.48 -3.66 -28.33
C CYS A 765 3.20 -4.34 -26.98
N GLY A 766 3.93 -3.94 -25.93
CA GLY A 766 3.70 -4.36 -24.55
C GLY A 766 2.29 -4.10 -24.06
N ALA A 767 1.82 -2.86 -24.22
CA ALA A 767 0.49 -2.44 -23.80
C ALA A 767 -0.61 -3.16 -24.58
N ILE A 768 -0.44 -3.35 -25.89
CA ILE A 768 -1.41 -4.05 -26.75
C ILE A 768 -1.42 -5.54 -26.44
N ALA A 769 -0.30 -6.24 -26.44
CA ALA A 769 -0.28 -7.69 -26.21
C ALA A 769 -0.87 -8.05 -24.83
N ARG A 770 -0.61 -7.23 -23.81
CA ARG A 770 -0.93 -7.54 -22.41
C ARG A 770 -2.22 -6.92 -21.87
N HIS A 771 -3.11 -6.42 -22.75
CA HIS A 771 -4.31 -5.71 -22.29
C HIS A 771 -5.41 -6.60 -21.68
N HIS A 772 -5.37 -7.93 -21.91
CA HIS A 772 -6.23 -8.91 -21.22
C HIS A 772 -5.53 -9.67 -20.09
N THR A 773 -4.27 -10.04 -20.32
CA THR A 773 -3.44 -10.77 -19.37
C THR A 773 -2.00 -10.28 -19.43
N SER A 774 -1.35 -10.23 -18.28
CA SER A 774 -0.02 -9.64 -18.12
C SER A 774 1.13 -10.46 -18.73
N ASN A 775 0.86 -11.70 -19.17
CA ASN A 775 1.85 -12.69 -19.61
C ASN A 775 1.66 -13.13 -21.09
N ALA A 776 0.77 -12.49 -21.85
CA ALA A 776 0.55 -12.85 -23.25
C ALA A 776 1.78 -12.52 -24.13
N HIS A 777 2.12 -13.45 -25.03
CA HIS A 777 3.29 -13.37 -25.92
C HIS A 777 3.09 -14.10 -27.27
N GLU A 778 2.31 -15.18 -27.32
CA GLU A 778 2.03 -15.89 -28.58
C GLU A 778 0.86 -15.28 -29.38
N HIS A 779 0.97 -15.25 -30.70
CA HIS A 779 -0.13 -14.92 -31.62
C HIS A 779 -0.48 -16.12 -32.51
N ARG A 780 -1.73 -16.18 -32.98
CA ARG A 780 -2.21 -17.22 -33.90
C ARG A 780 -2.36 -16.69 -35.33
N LYS A 781 -2.77 -17.59 -36.23
CA LYS A 781 -3.16 -17.25 -37.60
C LYS A 781 -4.33 -16.26 -37.59
N ALA A 782 -4.26 -15.25 -38.43
CA ALA A 782 -5.30 -14.23 -38.59
C ALA A 782 -5.34 -13.74 -40.04
N HIS A 783 -6.53 -13.35 -40.51
CA HIS A 783 -6.72 -12.80 -41.85
C HIS A 783 -7.71 -11.63 -41.82
N LEU A 784 -7.22 -10.45 -42.18
CA LEU A 784 -7.99 -9.22 -42.31
C LEU A 784 -8.42 -9.04 -43.77
N GLU A 785 -9.72 -8.80 -43.99
CA GLU A 785 -10.25 -8.48 -45.31
C GLU A 785 -9.94 -7.03 -45.69
N GLN A 786 -9.77 -6.72 -46.98
CA GLN A 786 -9.46 -5.34 -47.43
C GLN A 786 -10.49 -4.30 -46.96
N GLY A 787 -11.75 -4.70 -46.80
CA GLY A 787 -12.81 -3.82 -46.28
C GLY A 787 -12.55 -3.30 -44.86
N THR A 788 -11.65 -3.93 -44.10
CA THR A 788 -11.26 -3.48 -42.74
C THR A 788 -10.40 -2.21 -42.74
N LEU A 789 -9.69 -1.92 -43.83
CA LEU A 789 -8.73 -0.81 -43.91
C LEU A 789 -9.40 0.55 -43.65
N GLN A 790 -10.62 0.76 -44.15
CA GLN A 790 -11.35 2.01 -43.93
C GLN A 790 -11.70 2.21 -42.44
N ALA A 791 -12.09 1.15 -41.75
CA ALA A 791 -12.41 1.21 -40.32
C ALA A 791 -11.15 1.48 -39.47
N ILE A 792 -10.01 0.90 -39.86
CA ILE A 792 -8.70 1.16 -39.23
C ILE A 792 -8.27 2.61 -39.48
N GLU A 793 -8.41 3.11 -40.70
CA GLU A 793 -8.11 4.50 -41.05
C GLU A 793 -8.95 5.47 -40.21
N ASN A 794 -10.25 5.24 -40.12
CA ASN A 794 -11.15 6.08 -39.33
C ASN A 794 -10.79 6.06 -37.84
N ALA A 795 -10.40 4.89 -37.30
CA ALA A 795 -9.93 4.75 -35.92
C ALA A 795 -8.62 5.54 -35.68
N LEU A 796 -7.64 5.44 -36.60
CA LEU A 796 -6.38 6.18 -36.54
C LEU A 796 -6.61 7.70 -36.65
N LEU A 797 -7.46 8.15 -37.57
CA LEU A 797 -7.85 9.55 -37.71
C LEU A 797 -8.51 10.08 -36.43
N CYS A 798 -9.41 9.28 -35.83
CA CYS A 798 -10.04 9.62 -34.56
C CYS A 798 -9.02 9.76 -33.42
N ALA A 799 -8.09 8.81 -33.29
CA ALA A 799 -7.06 8.83 -32.26
C ALA A 799 -6.04 9.97 -32.47
N ARG A 800 -5.68 10.26 -33.72
CA ARG A 800 -4.81 11.37 -34.13
C ARG A 800 -5.41 12.72 -33.78
N GLY A 801 -6.71 12.91 -34.03
CA GLY A 801 -7.38 14.20 -33.84
C GLY A 801 -6.69 15.30 -34.65
N GLU A 802 -6.40 16.44 -34.02
CA GLU A 802 -5.73 17.60 -34.64
C GLU A 802 -4.19 17.47 -34.71
N LYS A 803 -3.62 16.35 -34.25
CA LYS A 803 -2.16 16.19 -34.14
C LYS A 803 -1.53 15.75 -35.46
N THR A 804 -0.25 16.08 -35.62
CA THR A 804 0.53 15.78 -36.83
C THR A 804 1.50 14.64 -36.56
N TRP A 805 1.04 13.40 -36.74
CA TRP A 805 1.91 12.23 -36.85
C TRP A 805 1.49 11.36 -38.04
N GLU A 806 2.48 10.74 -38.66
CA GLU A 806 2.35 9.97 -39.90
C GLU A 806 2.15 8.48 -39.61
N TYR A 807 1.49 7.79 -40.52
CA TYR A 807 1.31 6.34 -40.52
C TYR A 807 1.07 5.86 -41.95
N ASP A 808 1.50 4.64 -42.26
CA ASP A 808 1.27 4.01 -43.56
C ASP A 808 0.50 2.69 -43.40
N LEU A 809 -0.75 2.67 -43.88
CA LEU A 809 -1.62 1.48 -43.81
C LEU A 809 -1.12 0.32 -44.66
N SER A 810 -0.26 0.58 -45.66
CA SER A 810 0.33 -0.48 -46.50
C SER A 810 1.27 -1.39 -45.72
N LEU A 811 1.73 -0.95 -44.54
CA LEU A 811 2.58 -1.71 -43.62
C LEU A 811 1.79 -2.64 -42.69
N LEU A 812 0.46 -2.71 -42.82
CA LEU A 812 -0.33 -3.68 -42.06
C LEU A 812 -0.17 -5.09 -42.64
N THR A 813 0.16 -6.05 -41.77
CA THR A 813 0.20 -7.46 -42.15
C THR A 813 -1.20 -8.04 -42.18
N LEU A 814 -1.84 -8.02 -43.37
CA LEU A 814 -3.22 -8.47 -43.54
C LEU A 814 -3.42 -9.99 -43.36
N THR A 815 -2.35 -10.79 -43.46
CA THR A 815 -2.42 -12.25 -43.28
C THR A 815 -1.26 -12.73 -42.43
N LEU A 816 -1.56 -13.33 -41.29
CA LEU A 816 -0.61 -14.06 -40.45
C LEU A 816 -0.77 -15.55 -40.77
N PRO A 817 0.19 -16.16 -41.49
CA PRO A 817 0.04 -17.52 -42.01
C PRO A 817 0.22 -18.61 -40.94
N GLU A 818 0.93 -18.30 -39.86
CA GLU A 818 1.35 -19.25 -38.82
C GLU A 818 1.15 -18.69 -37.41
N THR A 819 1.18 -19.59 -36.42
CA THR A 819 1.25 -19.22 -35.01
C THR A 819 2.71 -19.01 -34.67
N ASP A 820 3.05 -17.89 -34.05
CA ASP A 820 4.42 -17.56 -33.67
C ASP A 820 4.44 -16.84 -32.31
N ASP A 821 5.63 -16.78 -31.71
CA ASP A 821 5.87 -16.11 -30.45
C ASP A 821 6.44 -14.70 -30.72
N LEU A 822 5.82 -13.67 -30.12
CA LEU A 822 6.37 -12.32 -30.16
C LEU A 822 7.67 -12.20 -29.31
N ALA A 823 8.05 -13.25 -28.56
CA ALA A 823 9.22 -13.33 -27.67
C ALA A 823 9.86 -14.75 -27.54
N PRO A 824 10.37 -15.37 -28.63
CA PRO A 824 10.66 -16.82 -28.75
C PRO A 824 11.81 -17.42 -27.90
N ASP A 825 12.58 -16.65 -27.14
CA ASP A 825 13.79 -17.13 -26.41
C ASP A 825 13.58 -17.42 -24.91
N ASN A 826 12.34 -17.56 -24.39
CA ASN A 826 12.12 -17.70 -22.94
C ASN A 826 12.76 -16.57 -22.10
N ALA A 827 12.91 -15.37 -22.68
CA ALA A 827 13.34 -14.19 -21.97
C ALA A 827 12.16 -13.25 -21.79
N GLN A 828 11.88 -12.93 -20.53
CA GLN A 828 10.86 -11.97 -20.11
C GLN A 828 11.27 -10.52 -20.45
N SER A 829 11.82 -10.28 -21.62
CA SER A 829 12.39 -9.00 -22.02
C SER A 829 12.10 -8.74 -23.50
N TYR A 830 11.04 -7.94 -23.70
CA TYR A 830 10.69 -7.15 -24.90
C TYR A 830 9.84 -7.87 -25.99
N ILE A 831 8.61 -7.37 -26.22
CA ILE A 831 7.62 -7.83 -27.24
C ILE A 831 8.02 -7.31 -28.64
N THR A 832 9.30 -7.34 -28.96
CA THR A 832 9.83 -6.95 -30.28
C THR A 832 11.11 -7.75 -30.49
N ARG A 833 11.07 -8.83 -31.27
CA ARG A 833 12.26 -9.26 -31.99
C ARG A 833 12.39 -8.42 -33.27
N PRO A 834 13.60 -8.06 -33.69
CA PRO A 834 13.84 -7.61 -35.06
C PRO A 834 13.65 -8.79 -36.01
N ALA A 835 13.13 -8.52 -37.21
CA ALA A 835 13.10 -9.48 -38.29
C ALA A 835 14.54 -9.87 -38.67
N GLN A 836 15.01 -11.04 -38.24
CA GLN A 836 16.17 -11.67 -38.86
C GLN A 836 15.71 -12.32 -40.17
N GLY A 837 16.24 -11.83 -41.28
CA GLY A 837 16.41 -12.56 -42.54
C GLY A 837 15.13 -13.03 -43.25
N ARG A 838 14.66 -12.24 -44.21
CA ARG A 838 14.26 -12.84 -45.49
C ARG A 838 15.55 -13.31 -46.16
N ASP A 839 15.99 -14.52 -45.83
CA ASP A 839 16.96 -15.20 -46.68
C ASP A 839 16.22 -15.62 -47.95
N GLU A 840 16.67 -15.06 -49.06
CA GLU A 840 16.48 -15.60 -50.39
C GLU A 840 17.09 -17.02 -50.43
N GLU A 841 16.23 -18.04 -50.55
CA GLU A 841 16.37 -19.15 -51.51
C GLU A 841 15.04 -19.90 -51.70
#